data_AF-A0A3B6VTZ6-F1
#
_entry.id   AF-A0A3B6VTZ6-F1
#
_cell.length_a   1.000
_cell.length_b   1.000
_cell.length_c   1.000
_cell.angle_alpha   90.00
_cell.angle_beta   90.00
_cell.angle_gamma   90.00
#
_symmetry.space_group_name_H-M   'P 1'
#
loop_
_entity.id
_entity.type
_entity.pdbx_description
1 polymer ?
#
loop_
_entity_poly.entity_id
_entity_poly.type
_entity_poly.pdbx_seq_one_letter_code
_entity_poly.pdbx_strand_id
1 'polypeptide(L)'
;MNKYKPATKEELKNLVFTDTVKLSDVDTSLITDMSYLFYKSERKDFEGIEDWDTSHVEDMSFMFFWAIEFNRTLNSWNVSNVRNMSGMFQAAMKFNQPLYKWNTSNVKTMSFMFNYAKSFNQNINNWNVSKVEDLSYMFCECEVFNQPLNDWDVSNVKTMEGTFRRAYKFNQALYKWDTSNVENMHEMFVQCKAFNQPLNSWNVSNVKNMEAMFCDTVSFNKPLDKWNTKNLKKIDSMFKYAKNYDCYESLANWDLNKMLNMTDLCDDKEKLPLRIRAYLQAFYGYNQNYLNITKDNVKEIYDFISKDTNKKIVRLRKKLESDFSLVLSSVTDDYNFKTIEEAEKYIENNYNKKDDKKVSFINNNYKVLIKDKSREVNIKVIKYIYLEYLSLKRDVKRLVKIDNIVNLLDKESFIKFIKNIYDETNKETSVFVYGIYGGDEALKNIYKKSLDTKLSLIIIKLNNQSKYALKLLYEIFMTTKKTEVRLEAEKIINELIEIMNIDYNEFRLRYATDFGFNSKGEKELSNNYKLILNSDYSLSLFDIKNHKELKKIPRSLDENLKKEITKLRKEIKKFIKNNSNLLAITLINGNKYSYDIFKDIFIDNIMMNKFASSLIWNLYDKDYNFITTFRYSGDGSYSNCEDEEVKINDNNFISLASPIEMDDYTINKWRKQLEDYEIAQPLQQLTVIKLDKNNLEKEINKIKNIEASYGTFKYFTKKYEMHISNVIGYDGIITYSFTSNDEDIFTMTSKIQGEYDEQINITIDFKKNENKKEISKRFVYTLLVLIIWDFRLADLF
;
A
#
# COMPACT_ATOMS: atom_id res chain seq x y z
N MET A 1 -77.22 14.11 5.32
CA MET A 1 -76.46 14.99 4.40
C MET A 1 -75.96 14.15 3.24
N ASN A 2 -75.90 14.71 2.03
CA ASN A 2 -75.28 14.03 0.89
C ASN A 2 -73.78 13.93 1.17
N LYS A 3 -73.23 12.70 1.19
CA LYS A 3 -71.78 12.49 1.30
C LYS A 3 -71.08 13.04 0.03
N TYR A 4 -69.87 13.57 0.19
CA TYR A 4 -68.99 13.88 -0.94
C TYR A 4 -68.57 12.56 -1.59
N LYS A 5 -68.79 12.39 -2.90
CA LYS A 5 -68.51 11.14 -3.62
C LYS A 5 -67.46 11.38 -4.71
N PRO A 6 -66.16 11.47 -4.36
CA PRO A 6 -65.10 11.67 -5.34
C PRO A 6 -65.04 10.48 -6.32
N ALA A 7 -64.90 10.78 -7.61
CA ALA A 7 -64.73 9.79 -8.66
C ALA A 7 -63.25 9.49 -8.94
N THR A 8 -62.34 10.36 -8.48
CA THR A 8 -60.89 10.24 -8.72
C THR A 8 -60.08 10.40 -7.43
N LYS A 9 -58.84 9.89 -7.43
CA LYS A 9 -57.89 10.07 -6.33
C LYS A 9 -57.61 11.56 -6.04
N GLU A 10 -57.51 12.40 -7.07
CA GLU A 10 -57.23 13.83 -6.90
C GLU A 10 -58.43 14.56 -6.26
N GLU A 11 -59.66 14.20 -6.63
CA GLU A 11 -60.85 14.70 -5.95
C GLU A 11 -60.87 14.28 -4.48
N LEU A 12 -60.58 13.01 -4.17
CA LEU A 12 -60.48 12.53 -2.79
C LEU A 12 -59.38 13.29 -2.02
N LYS A 13 -58.21 13.47 -2.64
CA LYS A 13 -57.07 14.18 -2.04
C LYS A 13 -57.44 15.62 -1.69
N ASN A 14 -58.14 16.33 -2.57
CA ASN A 14 -58.60 17.69 -2.30
C ASN A 14 -59.59 17.76 -1.12
N LEU A 15 -60.41 16.72 -0.92
CA LEU A 15 -61.37 16.68 0.20
C LEU A 15 -60.67 16.44 1.54
N VAL A 16 -59.72 15.50 1.60
CA VAL A 16 -59.12 15.04 2.87
C VAL A 16 -58.17 16.03 3.53
N PHE A 17 -57.72 17.06 2.79
CA PHE A 17 -56.86 18.16 3.30
C PHE A 17 -57.63 19.46 3.58
N THR A 18 -58.97 19.45 3.50
CA THR A 18 -59.78 20.62 3.91
C THR A 18 -60.19 20.50 5.38
N ASP A 19 -60.00 21.58 6.13
CA ASP A 19 -60.35 21.63 7.57
C ASP A 19 -61.86 21.57 7.83
N THR A 20 -62.68 21.77 6.80
CA THR A 20 -64.14 21.82 6.90
C THR A 20 -64.84 20.48 6.61
N VAL A 21 -64.16 19.52 5.98
CA VAL A 21 -64.73 18.22 5.61
C VAL A 21 -64.28 17.15 6.60
N LYS A 22 -65.25 16.51 7.27
CA LYS A 22 -65.00 15.33 8.09
C LYS A 22 -64.83 14.11 7.21
N LEU A 23 -63.96 13.17 7.58
CA LEU A 23 -63.73 11.97 6.78
C LEU A 23 -64.97 11.06 6.72
N SER A 24 -65.84 11.11 7.75
CA SER A 24 -67.14 10.44 7.77
C SER A 24 -68.10 10.87 6.66
N ASP A 25 -67.93 12.09 6.15
CA ASP A 25 -68.80 12.70 5.14
C ASP A 25 -68.35 12.39 3.71
N VAL A 26 -67.31 11.56 3.53
CA VAL A 26 -66.77 11.16 2.22
C VAL A 26 -67.16 9.70 1.92
N ASP A 27 -67.71 9.46 0.72
CA ASP A 27 -68.01 8.14 0.16
C ASP A 27 -66.89 7.72 -0.80
N THR A 28 -66.04 6.79 -0.36
CA THR A 28 -64.89 6.29 -1.13
C THR A 28 -65.20 5.10 -2.05
N SER A 29 -66.48 4.71 -2.19
CA SER A 29 -66.87 3.48 -2.91
C SER A 29 -66.44 3.40 -4.38
N LEU A 30 -66.10 4.52 -5.03
CA LEU A 30 -65.63 4.57 -6.41
C LEU A 30 -64.09 4.57 -6.55
N ILE A 31 -63.36 4.67 -5.45
CA ILE A 31 -61.92 4.92 -5.46
C ILE A 31 -61.17 3.59 -5.58
N THR A 32 -60.31 3.50 -6.59
CA THR A 32 -59.45 2.33 -6.83
C THR A 32 -57.98 2.57 -6.47
N ASP A 33 -57.57 3.82 -6.28
CA ASP A 33 -56.18 4.21 -5.97
C ASP A 33 -56.18 5.22 -4.81
N MET A 34 -55.61 4.82 -3.67
CA MET A 34 -55.40 5.64 -2.48
C MET A 34 -53.92 5.94 -2.22
N SER A 35 -53.05 5.69 -3.20
CA SER A 35 -51.62 5.94 -3.06
C SER A 35 -51.33 7.40 -2.71
N TYR A 36 -50.42 7.62 -1.76
CA TYR A 36 -50.03 8.95 -1.26
C TYR A 36 -51.15 9.84 -0.71
N LEU A 37 -52.35 9.30 -0.42
CA LEU A 37 -53.50 10.14 -0.06
C LEU A 37 -53.26 11.05 1.15
N PHE A 38 -52.59 10.52 2.18
CA PHE A 38 -52.20 11.23 3.41
C PHE A 38 -50.68 11.39 3.52
N TYR A 39 -49.96 11.44 2.39
CA TYR A 39 -48.52 11.65 2.39
C TYR A 39 -48.16 12.96 3.09
N LYS A 40 -47.29 12.88 4.11
CA LYS A 40 -46.87 13.99 4.98
C LYS A 40 -48.04 14.75 5.62
N SER A 41 -49.16 14.06 5.84
CA SER A 41 -50.34 14.72 6.42
C SER A 41 -50.05 15.19 7.85
N GLU A 42 -50.30 16.48 8.10
CA GLU A 42 -50.29 17.09 9.43
C GLU A 42 -51.66 16.96 10.14
N ARG A 43 -52.61 16.28 9.50
CA ARG A 43 -53.95 16.03 10.03
C ARG A 43 -53.84 15.30 11.36
N LYS A 44 -54.52 15.82 12.39
CA LYS A 44 -54.55 15.20 13.73
C LYS A 44 -55.80 14.34 13.93
N ASP A 45 -56.92 14.76 13.35
CA ASP A 45 -58.18 14.05 13.47
C ASP A 45 -58.53 13.27 12.21
N PHE A 46 -58.46 11.95 12.32
CA PHE A 46 -58.84 11.01 11.28
C PHE A 46 -60.17 10.29 11.59
N GLU A 47 -61.00 10.80 12.51
CA GLU A 47 -62.30 10.17 12.83
C GLU A 47 -63.19 10.01 11.59
N GLY A 48 -63.81 8.83 11.46
CA GLY A 48 -64.64 8.44 10.32
C GLY A 48 -63.88 7.76 9.18
N ILE A 49 -62.54 7.68 9.23
CA ILE A 49 -61.75 6.95 8.24
C ILE A 49 -62.00 5.44 8.28
N GLU A 50 -62.35 4.92 9.46
CA GLU A 50 -62.69 3.52 9.72
C GLU A 50 -63.95 3.05 8.96
N ASP A 51 -64.81 3.97 8.55
CA ASP A 51 -66.08 3.71 7.84
C ASP A 51 -65.95 3.79 6.31
N TRP A 52 -64.75 4.06 5.80
CA TRP A 52 -64.50 4.14 4.37
C TRP A 52 -64.68 2.78 3.68
N ASP A 53 -65.34 2.81 2.53
CA ASP A 53 -65.39 1.66 1.64
C ASP A 53 -64.10 1.58 0.82
N THR A 54 -63.27 0.61 1.16
CA THR A 54 -62.00 0.32 0.46
C THR A 54 -62.09 -0.90 -0.46
N SER A 55 -63.28 -1.48 -0.65
CA SER A 55 -63.45 -2.78 -1.33
C SER A 55 -63.03 -2.75 -2.80
N HIS A 56 -62.99 -1.59 -3.46
CA HIS A 56 -62.52 -1.43 -4.83
C HIS A 56 -61.05 -0.97 -4.94
N VAL A 57 -60.37 -0.71 -3.81
CA VAL A 57 -59.00 -0.16 -3.82
C VAL A 57 -58.00 -1.23 -4.23
N GLU A 58 -57.15 -0.91 -5.21
CA GLU A 58 -56.09 -1.77 -5.74
C GLU A 58 -54.68 -1.29 -5.35
N ASP A 59 -54.48 0.01 -5.10
CA ASP A 59 -53.18 0.60 -4.70
C ASP A 59 -53.32 1.47 -3.43
N MET A 60 -52.56 1.14 -2.39
CA MET A 60 -52.46 1.89 -1.13
C MET A 60 -51.02 2.35 -0.83
N SER A 61 -50.15 2.35 -1.82
CA SER A 61 -48.74 2.66 -1.64
C SER A 61 -48.52 4.06 -1.09
N PHE A 62 -47.68 4.17 -0.06
CA PHE A 62 -47.33 5.43 0.61
C PHE A 62 -48.53 6.24 1.15
N MET A 63 -49.70 5.62 1.31
CA MET A 63 -50.93 6.32 1.71
C MET A 63 -50.74 7.16 2.98
N PHE A 64 -50.09 6.63 4.01
CA PHE A 64 -49.79 7.32 5.28
C PHE A 64 -48.30 7.60 5.47
N PHE A 65 -47.53 7.68 4.37
CA PHE A 65 -46.10 7.94 4.49
C PHE A 65 -45.87 9.31 5.14
N TRP A 66 -45.10 9.36 6.24
CA TRP A 66 -44.89 10.56 7.08
C TRP A 66 -46.14 11.13 7.78
N ALA A 67 -47.24 10.38 7.87
CA ALA A 67 -48.36 10.75 8.73
C ALA A 67 -48.03 10.44 10.20
N ILE A 68 -47.15 11.23 10.80
CA ILE A 68 -46.52 10.96 12.13
C ILE A 68 -47.56 10.68 13.21
N GLU A 69 -48.67 11.43 13.20
CA GLU A 69 -49.74 11.38 14.20
C GLU A 69 -50.81 10.30 13.92
N PHE A 70 -50.74 9.61 12.78
CA PHE A 70 -51.76 8.64 12.39
C PHE A 70 -51.75 7.40 13.29
N ASN A 71 -52.88 7.12 13.94
CA ASN A 71 -53.06 5.96 14.80
C ASN A 71 -54.55 5.54 14.94
N ARG A 72 -55.33 5.61 13.86
CA ARG A 72 -56.75 5.17 13.87
C ARG A 72 -56.90 3.73 13.42
N THR A 73 -57.96 3.08 13.91
CA THR A 73 -58.26 1.68 13.54
C THR A 73 -58.64 1.58 12.08
N LEU A 74 -58.07 0.58 11.39
CA LEU A 74 -58.34 0.28 9.97
C LEU A 74 -58.82 -1.17 9.79
N ASN A 75 -59.12 -1.87 10.89
CA ASN A 75 -59.40 -3.30 10.87
C ASN A 75 -60.75 -3.65 10.20
N SER A 76 -61.61 -2.66 9.94
CA SER A 76 -62.86 -2.76 9.18
C SER A 76 -62.66 -2.71 7.67
N TRP A 77 -61.52 -2.22 7.20
CA TRP A 77 -61.26 -2.05 5.78
C TRP A 77 -61.19 -3.39 5.04
N ASN A 78 -61.82 -3.44 3.87
CA ASN A 78 -61.66 -4.54 2.95
C ASN A 78 -60.48 -4.27 2.01
N VAL A 79 -59.37 -4.96 2.24
CA VAL A 79 -58.14 -4.83 1.43
C VAL A 79 -57.92 -5.99 0.45
N SER A 80 -58.95 -6.83 0.22
CA SER A 80 -58.78 -8.07 -0.57
C SER A 80 -58.41 -7.84 -2.04
N ASN A 81 -58.66 -6.63 -2.57
CA ASN A 81 -58.31 -6.26 -3.94
C ASN A 81 -56.98 -5.50 -4.07
N VAL A 82 -56.37 -5.12 -2.94
CA VAL A 82 -55.12 -4.36 -2.92
C VAL A 82 -53.97 -5.23 -3.42
N ARG A 83 -53.22 -4.69 -4.38
CA ARG A 83 -52.04 -5.33 -4.99
C ARG A 83 -50.73 -4.69 -4.54
N ASN A 84 -50.76 -3.41 -4.15
CA ASN A 84 -49.58 -2.64 -3.76
C ASN A 84 -49.78 -1.97 -2.39
N MET A 85 -48.97 -2.35 -1.41
CA MET A 85 -48.94 -1.76 -0.06
C MET A 85 -47.57 -1.15 0.28
N SER A 86 -46.71 -0.93 -0.71
CA SER A 86 -45.36 -0.41 -0.49
C SER A 86 -45.40 0.92 0.28
N GLY A 87 -44.66 1.02 1.37
CA GLY A 87 -44.53 2.24 2.17
C GLY A 87 -45.81 2.76 2.82
N MET A 88 -46.90 1.98 2.87
CA MET A 88 -48.22 2.47 3.30
C MET A 88 -48.18 3.18 4.67
N PHE A 89 -47.44 2.65 5.65
CA PHE A 89 -47.27 3.23 6.99
C PHE A 89 -45.83 3.69 7.26
N GLN A 90 -45.05 3.94 6.21
CA GLN A 90 -43.67 4.40 6.38
C GLN A 90 -43.65 5.71 7.19
N ALA A 91 -42.80 5.80 8.20
CA ALA A 91 -42.70 6.95 9.10
C ALA A 91 -44.03 7.38 9.78
N ALA A 92 -45.04 6.52 9.83
CA ALA A 92 -46.24 6.71 10.65
C ALA A 92 -45.90 6.35 12.11
N MET A 93 -45.10 7.21 12.76
CA MET A 93 -44.36 6.88 13.99
C MET A 93 -45.26 6.40 15.15
N LYS A 94 -46.50 6.90 15.24
CA LYS A 94 -47.47 6.53 16.29
C LYS A 94 -48.37 5.35 15.93
N PHE A 95 -48.35 4.86 14.69
CA PHE A 95 -49.27 3.84 14.23
C PHE A 95 -49.03 2.50 14.94
N ASN A 96 -50.04 2.01 15.65
CA ASN A 96 -50.01 0.73 16.36
C ASN A 96 -51.42 0.11 16.49
N GLN A 97 -52.20 0.12 15.40
CA GLN A 97 -53.58 -0.39 15.41
C GLN A 97 -53.69 -1.78 14.79
N PRO A 98 -54.59 -2.64 15.28
CA PRO A 98 -54.72 -4.01 14.81
C PRO A 98 -55.09 -4.09 13.33
N LEU A 99 -54.43 -5.00 12.60
CA LEU A 99 -54.64 -5.26 11.17
C LEU A 99 -54.96 -6.74 10.87
N TYR A 100 -55.39 -7.50 11.88
CA TYR A 100 -55.55 -8.94 11.79
C TYR A 100 -56.76 -9.38 10.94
N LYS A 101 -57.69 -8.50 10.57
CA LYS A 101 -58.81 -8.86 9.66
C LYS A 101 -58.48 -8.68 8.18
N TRP A 102 -57.31 -8.12 7.86
CA TRP A 102 -56.93 -7.84 6.48
C TRP A 102 -56.64 -9.14 5.72
N ASN A 103 -57.23 -9.26 4.53
CA ASN A 103 -56.90 -10.31 3.57
C ASN A 103 -55.86 -9.80 2.58
N THR A 104 -54.60 -10.17 2.77
CA THR A 104 -53.47 -9.73 1.92
C THR A 104 -53.16 -10.67 0.76
N SER A 105 -54.00 -11.66 0.46
CA SER A 105 -53.70 -12.74 -0.53
C SER A 105 -53.49 -12.26 -1.97
N ASN A 106 -53.78 -11.01 -2.28
CA ASN A 106 -53.57 -10.39 -3.61
C ASN A 106 -52.43 -9.37 -3.64
N VAL A 107 -51.82 -9.06 -2.51
CA VAL A 107 -50.71 -8.12 -2.40
C VAL A 107 -49.46 -8.73 -3.03
N LYS A 108 -48.81 -7.98 -3.93
CA LYS A 108 -47.60 -8.38 -4.64
C LYS A 108 -46.34 -7.70 -4.09
N THR A 109 -46.48 -6.55 -3.43
CA THR A 109 -45.36 -5.78 -2.87
C THR A 109 -45.74 -5.14 -1.54
N MET A 110 -44.84 -5.28 -0.55
CA MET A 110 -44.94 -4.72 0.80
C MET A 110 -43.63 -4.04 1.23
N SER A 111 -42.75 -3.71 0.27
CA SER A 111 -41.49 -3.02 0.57
C SER A 111 -41.74 -1.73 1.34
N PHE A 112 -40.92 -1.45 2.35
CA PHE A 112 -41.02 -0.28 3.23
C PHE A 112 -42.32 -0.14 4.05
N MET A 113 -43.24 -1.12 4.06
CA MET A 113 -44.61 -0.94 4.59
C MET A 113 -44.67 -0.31 5.98
N PHE A 114 -43.79 -0.71 6.91
CA PHE A 114 -43.70 -0.17 8.27
C PHE A 114 -42.33 0.48 8.55
N ASN A 115 -41.56 0.82 7.53
CA ASN A 115 -40.24 1.44 7.73
C ASN A 115 -40.37 2.73 8.56
N TYR A 116 -39.62 2.91 9.65
CA TYR A 116 -39.76 4.01 10.64
C TYR A 116 -41.11 4.10 11.38
N ALA A 117 -41.98 3.07 11.34
CA ALA A 117 -43.19 3.00 12.17
C ALA A 117 -42.84 2.58 13.60
N LYS A 118 -42.17 3.48 14.34
CA LYS A 118 -41.48 3.17 15.62
C LYS A 118 -42.34 2.48 16.67
N SER A 119 -43.65 2.75 16.70
CA SER A 119 -44.59 2.20 17.69
C SER A 119 -45.26 0.90 17.26
N PHE A 120 -45.09 0.46 16.00
CA PHE A 120 -45.83 -0.66 15.45
C PHE A 120 -45.41 -1.99 16.10
N ASN A 121 -46.35 -2.70 16.71
CA ASN A 121 -46.13 -4.00 17.35
C ASN A 121 -47.38 -4.90 17.31
N GLN A 122 -48.10 -4.90 16.18
CA GLN A 122 -49.34 -5.66 16.04
C GLN A 122 -49.11 -7.02 15.39
N ASN A 123 -49.87 -8.02 15.84
CA ASN A 123 -49.79 -9.36 15.28
C ASN A 123 -50.37 -9.40 13.86
N ILE A 124 -49.53 -9.80 12.91
CA ILE A 124 -49.82 -9.94 11.48
C ILE A 124 -49.41 -11.32 10.93
N ASN A 125 -49.23 -12.31 11.82
CA ASN A 125 -48.86 -13.67 11.42
C ASN A 125 -49.91 -14.34 10.52
N ASN A 126 -51.15 -13.84 10.54
CA ASN A 126 -52.26 -14.34 9.73
C ASN A 126 -52.30 -13.78 8.30
N TRP A 127 -51.41 -12.84 7.96
CA TRP A 127 -51.32 -12.31 6.61
C TRP A 127 -50.80 -13.38 5.63
N ASN A 128 -51.37 -13.39 4.44
CA ASN A 128 -50.88 -14.19 3.34
C ASN A 128 -49.89 -13.36 2.52
N VAL A 129 -48.61 -13.73 2.56
CA VAL A 129 -47.52 -13.07 1.82
C VAL A 129 -46.97 -13.93 0.68
N SER A 130 -47.66 -15.01 0.29
CA SER A 130 -47.14 -15.98 -0.70
C SER A 130 -46.94 -15.41 -2.10
N LYS A 131 -47.52 -14.25 -2.43
CA LYS A 131 -47.31 -13.54 -3.70
C LYS A 131 -46.30 -12.39 -3.61
N VAL A 132 -45.75 -12.11 -2.44
CA VAL A 132 -44.83 -10.99 -2.24
C VAL A 132 -43.43 -11.37 -2.70
N GLU A 133 -42.85 -10.56 -3.59
CA GLU A 133 -41.48 -10.78 -4.09
C GLU A 133 -40.43 -9.92 -3.36
N ASP A 134 -40.84 -8.85 -2.68
CA ASP A 134 -39.97 -7.83 -2.08
C ASP A 134 -40.42 -7.48 -0.65
N LEU A 135 -39.58 -7.83 0.33
CA LEU A 135 -39.73 -7.49 1.76
C LEU A 135 -38.71 -6.44 2.22
N SER A 136 -38.08 -5.73 1.29
CA SER A 136 -37.01 -4.79 1.60
C SER A 136 -37.52 -3.71 2.55
N TYR A 137 -36.78 -3.51 3.65
CA TYR A 137 -37.02 -2.53 4.69
C TYR A 137 -38.41 -2.59 5.35
N MET A 138 -39.14 -3.70 5.24
CA MET A 138 -40.52 -3.79 5.71
C MET A 138 -40.69 -3.36 7.18
N PHE A 139 -39.80 -3.79 8.07
CA PHE A 139 -39.78 -3.45 9.50
C PHE A 139 -38.54 -2.66 9.91
N CYS A 140 -37.88 -1.99 8.97
CA CYS A 140 -36.72 -1.18 9.29
C CYS A 140 -37.10 -0.06 10.27
N GLU A 141 -36.35 0.10 11.36
CA GLU A 141 -36.64 1.03 12.46
C GLU A 141 -38.02 0.85 13.13
N CYS A 142 -38.65 -0.34 13.02
CA CYS A 142 -39.77 -0.73 13.90
C CYS A 142 -39.23 -1.10 15.29
N GLU A 143 -38.83 -0.09 16.06
CA GLU A 143 -37.99 -0.25 17.27
C GLU A 143 -38.56 -1.23 18.30
N VAL A 144 -39.88 -1.32 18.43
CA VAL A 144 -40.57 -2.15 19.43
C VAL A 144 -41.23 -3.43 18.87
N PHE A 145 -41.13 -3.67 17.56
CA PHE A 145 -41.78 -4.81 16.91
C PHE A 145 -41.18 -6.14 17.36
N ASN A 146 -42.02 -7.05 17.87
CA ASN A 146 -41.62 -8.38 18.31
C ASN A 146 -42.78 -9.39 18.21
N GLN A 147 -43.41 -9.48 17.03
CA GLN A 147 -44.57 -10.35 16.78
C GLN A 147 -44.20 -11.56 15.91
N PRO A 148 -44.87 -12.71 16.09
CA PRO A 148 -44.56 -13.92 15.33
C PRO A 148 -44.78 -13.70 13.83
N LEU A 149 -43.86 -14.23 13.02
CA LEU A 149 -43.91 -14.22 11.54
C LEU A 149 -43.57 -15.60 10.94
N ASN A 150 -43.44 -16.63 11.78
CA ASN A 150 -42.90 -17.92 11.38
C ASN A 150 -43.81 -18.66 10.40
N ASP A 151 -45.10 -18.33 10.32
CA ASP A 151 -46.07 -19.00 9.44
C ASP A 151 -46.23 -18.30 8.08
N TRP A 152 -45.46 -17.24 7.83
CA TRP A 152 -45.42 -16.60 6.52
C TRP A 152 -44.78 -17.50 5.46
N ASP A 153 -45.47 -17.66 4.34
CA ASP A 153 -44.92 -18.28 3.13
C ASP A 153 -44.11 -17.24 2.34
N VAL A 154 -42.80 -17.23 2.55
CA VAL A 154 -41.85 -16.33 1.86
C VAL A 154 -41.18 -16.98 0.65
N SER A 155 -41.71 -18.12 0.16
CA SER A 155 -41.08 -18.89 -0.92
C SER A 155 -40.90 -18.12 -2.23
N ASN A 156 -41.69 -17.07 -2.48
CA ASN A 156 -41.56 -16.20 -3.67
C ASN A 156 -40.71 -14.94 -3.44
N VAL A 157 -40.22 -14.70 -2.22
CA VAL A 157 -39.43 -13.50 -1.89
C VAL A 157 -38.05 -13.60 -2.54
N LYS A 158 -37.68 -12.54 -3.27
CA LYS A 158 -36.38 -12.38 -3.94
C LYS A 158 -35.41 -11.51 -3.14
N THR A 159 -35.92 -10.57 -2.33
CA THR A 159 -35.10 -9.65 -1.53
C THR A 159 -35.66 -9.47 -0.13
N MET A 160 -34.75 -9.53 0.85
CA MET A 160 -34.98 -9.29 2.28
C MET A 160 -34.03 -8.21 2.81
N GLU A 161 -33.66 -7.26 1.94
CA GLU A 161 -32.74 -6.18 2.26
C GLU A 161 -33.27 -5.34 3.42
N GLY A 162 -32.50 -5.23 4.50
CA GLY A 162 -32.84 -4.37 5.65
C GLY A 162 -34.17 -4.68 6.33
N THR A 163 -34.79 -5.87 6.10
CA THR A 163 -36.16 -6.18 6.56
C THR A 163 -36.35 -5.93 8.06
N PHE A 164 -35.36 -6.26 8.90
CA PHE A 164 -35.36 -6.06 10.35
C PHE A 164 -34.25 -5.11 10.83
N ARG A 165 -33.71 -4.27 9.94
CA ARG A 165 -32.68 -3.29 10.30
C ARG A 165 -33.20 -2.39 11.42
N ARG A 166 -32.47 -2.29 12.54
CA ARG A 166 -32.85 -1.50 13.73
C ARG A 166 -34.21 -1.84 14.34
N ALA A 167 -34.76 -3.03 14.07
CA ALA A 167 -35.91 -3.55 14.81
C ALA A 167 -35.45 -4.07 16.18
N TYR A 168 -35.08 -3.16 17.09
CA TYR A 168 -34.27 -3.44 18.27
C TYR A 168 -34.80 -4.57 19.17
N LYS A 169 -36.12 -4.77 19.23
CA LYS A 169 -36.78 -5.77 20.08
C LYS A 169 -37.11 -7.09 19.37
N PHE A 170 -36.91 -7.19 18.06
CA PHE A 170 -37.33 -8.37 17.30
C PHE A 170 -36.47 -9.60 17.64
N ASN A 171 -37.12 -10.68 18.11
CA ASN A 171 -36.45 -11.94 18.44
C ASN A 171 -37.38 -13.14 18.21
N GLN A 172 -38.19 -13.12 17.15
CA GLN A 172 -39.16 -14.17 16.85
C GLN A 172 -38.60 -15.21 15.88
N ALA A 173 -39.07 -16.45 16.02
CA ALA A 173 -38.64 -17.56 15.19
C ALA A 173 -38.95 -17.34 13.70
N LEU A 174 -37.99 -17.69 12.84
CA LEU A 174 -38.08 -17.60 11.37
C LEU A 174 -37.66 -18.92 10.67
N TYR A 175 -37.56 -20.01 11.42
CA TYR A 175 -36.94 -21.25 10.92
C TYR A 175 -37.79 -21.97 9.85
N LYS A 176 -39.10 -21.65 9.74
CA LYS A 176 -40.01 -22.21 8.72
C LYS A 176 -39.96 -21.46 7.38
N TRP A 177 -39.28 -20.31 7.31
CA TRP A 177 -39.18 -19.54 6.07
C TRP A 177 -38.41 -20.32 4.99
N ASP A 178 -39.03 -20.49 3.83
CA ASP A 178 -38.34 -20.98 2.64
C ASP A 178 -37.64 -19.82 1.93
N THR A 179 -36.34 -19.67 2.20
CA THR A 179 -35.50 -18.62 1.59
C THR A 179 -34.89 -19.03 0.24
N SER A 180 -35.31 -20.14 -0.36
CA SER A 180 -34.65 -20.71 -1.54
C SER A 180 -34.61 -19.79 -2.75
N ASN A 181 -35.55 -18.84 -2.89
CA ASN A 181 -35.57 -17.85 -3.96
C ASN A 181 -34.93 -16.50 -3.61
N VAL A 182 -34.46 -16.32 -2.36
CA VAL A 182 -33.87 -15.06 -1.92
C VAL A 182 -32.49 -14.87 -2.54
N GLU A 183 -32.28 -13.71 -3.17
CA GLU A 183 -31.00 -13.32 -3.78
C GLU A 183 -30.25 -12.26 -2.96
N ASN A 184 -30.94 -11.46 -2.14
CA ASN A 184 -30.36 -10.33 -1.40
C ASN A 184 -30.81 -10.33 0.07
N MET A 185 -29.85 -10.39 1.00
CA MET A 185 -30.03 -10.29 2.45
C MET A 185 -29.16 -9.15 3.04
N HIS A 186 -28.77 -8.17 2.21
CA HIS A 186 -28.01 -7.00 2.65
C HIS A 186 -28.68 -6.32 3.83
N GLU A 187 -27.92 -6.05 4.88
CA GLU A 187 -28.36 -5.37 6.10
C GLU A 187 -29.58 -5.96 6.83
N MET A 188 -30.00 -7.20 6.52
CA MET A 188 -31.30 -7.74 6.97
C MET A 188 -31.54 -7.61 8.47
N PHE A 189 -30.52 -7.83 9.30
CA PHE A 189 -30.58 -7.74 10.77
C PHE A 189 -29.68 -6.67 11.36
N VAL A 190 -29.17 -5.71 10.57
CA VAL A 190 -28.27 -4.65 11.10
C VAL A 190 -28.88 -3.97 12.32
N GLN A 191 -28.16 -3.94 13.43
CA GLN A 191 -28.63 -3.35 14.68
C GLN A 191 -29.94 -3.96 15.23
N CYS A 192 -30.31 -5.18 14.83
CA CYS A 192 -31.44 -5.93 15.40
C CYS A 192 -31.03 -6.54 16.75
N LYS A 193 -30.82 -5.66 17.74
CA LYS A 193 -30.05 -5.95 18.96
C LYS A 193 -30.51 -7.18 19.74
N ALA A 194 -31.80 -7.51 19.74
CA ALA A 194 -32.35 -8.65 20.48
C ALA A 194 -32.33 -9.99 19.72
N PHE A 195 -32.04 -9.99 18.42
CA PHE A 195 -32.23 -11.17 17.57
C PHE A 195 -31.20 -12.26 17.87
N ASN A 196 -31.67 -13.46 18.22
CA ASN A 196 -30.84 -14.64 18.51
C ASN A 196 -31.55 -15.96 18.17
N GLN A 197 -32.24 -16.02 17.04
CA GLN A 197 -32.99 -17.19 16.59
C GLN A 197 -32.19 -18.05 15.60
N PRO A 198 -32.39 -19.38 15.57
CA PRO A 198 -31.66 -20.26 14.67
C PRO A 198 -32.06 -20.02 13.20
N LEU A 199 -31.06 -19.89 12.32
CA LEU A 199 -31.24 -19.71 10.86
C LEU A 199 -30.57 -20.79 10.01
N ASN A 200 -30.05 -21.84 10.66
CA ASN A 200 -29.33 -22.92 10.00
C ASN A 200 -30.24 -23.77 9.08
N SER A 201 -31.56 -23.63 9.16
CA SER A 201 -32.52 -24.29 8.26
C SER A 201 -32.73 -23.54 6.94
N TRP A 202 -32.26 -22.29 6.82
CA TRP A 202 -32.46 -21.49 5.63
C TRP A 202 -31.66 -22.02 4.43
N ASN A 203 -32.32 -22.04 3.27
CA ASN A 203 -31.66 -22.31 2.00
C ASN A 203 -31.14 -21.00 1.42
N VAL A 204 -29.83 -20.74 1.60
CA VAL A 204 -29.17 -19.53 1.08
C VAL A 204 -28.45 -19.75 -0.25
N SER A 205 -28.72 -20.87 -0.95
CA SER A 205 -27.97 -21.27 -2.14
C SER A 205 -28.10 -20.32 -3.33
N ASN A 206 -29.11 -19.45 -3.33
CA ASN A 206 -29.31 -18.40 -4.35
C ASN A 206 -28.90 -17.00 -3.88
N VAL A 207 -28.53 -16.84 -2.60
CA VAL A 207 -28.14 -15.53 -2.04
C VAL A 207 -26.81 -15.08 -2.63
N LYS A 208 -26.79 -13.85 -3.14
CA LYS A 208 -25.63 -13.19 -3.75
C LYS A 208 -25.01 -12.15 -2.82
N ASN A 209 -25.80 -11.55 -1.93
CA ASN A 209 -25.36 -10.45 -1.07
C ASN A 209 -25.81 -10.65 0.40
N MET A 210 -24.85 -10.69 1.32
CA MET A 210 -25.06 -10.70 2.78
C MET A 210 -24.22 -9.60 3.47
N GLU A 211 -23.84 -8.57 2.72
CA GLU A 211 -23.09 -7.42 3.26
C GLU A 211 -23.83 -6.83 4.46
N ALA A 212 -23.08 -6.69 5.57
CA ALA A 212 -23.52 -6.20 6.87
C ALA A 212 -24.72 -6.94 7.49
N MET A 213 -25.11 -8.14 7.02
CA MET A 213 -26.36 -8.81 7.44
C MET A 213 -26.57 -8.86 8.96
N PHE A 214 -25.51 -9.08 9.76
CA PHE A 214 -25.54 -9.10 11.23
C PHE A 214 -24.70 -8.00 11.89
N CYS A 215 -24.36 -6.92 11.17
CA CYS A 215 -23.56 -5.83 11.72
C CYS A 215 -24.27 -5.20 12.93
N ASP A 216 -23.57 -5.09 14.07
CA ASP A 216 -24.09 -4.60 15.36
C ASP A 216 -25.36 -5.37 15.84
N THR A 217 -25.51 -6.64 15.43
CA THR A 217 -26.54 -7.56 15.94
C THR A 217 -26.03 -8.24 17.20
N VAL A 218 -25.90 -7.47 18.27
CA VAL A 218 -25.13 -7.84 19.47
C VAL A 218 -25.54 -9.15 20.14
N SER A 219 -26.80 -9.59 20.03
CA SER A 219 -27.28 -10.84 20.67
C SER A 219 -27.12 -12.08 19.81
N PHE A 220 -26.83 -11.96 18.51
CA PHE A 220 -26.83 -13.09 17.60
C PHE A 220 -25.63 -13.99 17.86
N ASN A 221 -25.89 -15.24 18.27
CA ASN A 221 -24.86 -16.25 18.49
C ASN A 221 -25.41 -17.63 18.14
N LYS A 222 -25.62 -17.87 16.84
CA LYS A 222 -26.10 -19.14 16.29
C LYS A 222 -25.19 -19.63 15.16
N PRO A 223 -25.00 -20.96 15.02
CA PRO A 223 -24.17 -21.51 13.97
C PRO A 223 -24.83 -21.37 12.58
N LEU A 224 -23.99 -21.29 11.55
CA LEU A 224 -24.33 -21.11 10.13
C LEU A 224 -23.66 -22.15 9.20
N ASP A 225 -23.33 -23.33 9.74
CA ASP A 225 -22.57 -24.40 9.09
C ASP A 225 -23.35 -25.15 7.99
N LYS A 226 -24.68 -25.03 7.98
CA LYS A 226 -25.54 -25.68 6.97
C LYS A 226 -25.78 -24.83 5.73
N TRP A 227 -25.27 -23.61 5.70
CA TRP A 227 -25.48 -22.67 4.60
C TRP A 227 -24.66 -23.05 3.37
N ASN A 228 -25.34 -23.21 2.23
CA ASN A 228 -24.69 -23.38 0.94
C ASN A 228 -24.38 -22.01 0.31
N THR A 229 -23.14 -21.57 0.38
CA THR A 229 -22.72 -20.22 -0.06
C THR A 229 -22.16 -20.15 -1.49
N LYS A 230 -22.30 -21.20 -2.30
CA LYS A 230 -21.67 -21.31 -3.65
C LYS A 230 -21.93 -20.13 -4.62
N ASN A 231 -23.00 -19.37 -4.39
CA ASN A 231 -23.41 -18.22 -5.22
C ASN A 231 -23.15 -16.85 -4.57
N LEU A 232 -22.63 -16.83 -3.34
CA LEU A 232 -22.36 -15.64 -2.58
C LEU A 232 -21.26 -14.80 -3.25
N LYS A 233 -21.47 -13.48 -3.29
CA LYS A 233 -20.56 -12.53 -3.94
C LYS A 233 -20.03 -11.47 -2.98
N LYS A 234 -20.79 -11.11 -1.93
CA LYS A 234 -20.46 -10.04 -0.98
C LYS A 234 -20.86 -10.41 0.44
N ILE A 235 -19.94 -10.20 1.39
CA ILE A 235 -20.11 -10.45 2.83
C ILE A 235 -19.41 -9.40 3.71
N ASP A 236 -19.15 -8.21 3.15
CA ASP A 236 -18.38 -7.19 3.86
C ASP A 236 -19.06 -6.84 5.19
N SER A 237 -18.28 -6.70 6.25
CA SER A 237 -18.76 -6.30 7.58
C SER A 237 -19.91 -7.14 8.15
N MET A 238 -20.12 -8.38 7.69
CA MET A 238 -21.29 -9.19 8.05
C MET A 238 -21.48 -9.32 9.57
N PHE A 239 -20.41 -9.45 10.34
CA PHE A 239 -20.41 -9.57 11.81
C PHE A 239 -19.66 -8.42 12.50
N LYS A 240 -19.46 -7.29 11.82
CA LYS A 240 -18.80 -6.12 12.42
C LYS A 240 -19.64 -5.64 13.61
N TYR A 241 -19.03 -5.39 14.76
CA TYR A 241 -19.73 -5.03 16.01
C TYR A 241 -20.73 -6.05 16.55
N ALA A 242 -20.77 -7.28 16.03
CA ALA A 242 -21.59 -8.38 16.56
C ALA A 242 -20.91 -9.01 17.80
N LYS A 243 -20.91 -8.26 18.91
CA LYS A 243 -20.05 -8.53 20.09
C LYS A 243 -20.15 -9.94 20.68
N ASN A 244 -21.33 -10.58 20.64
CA ASN A 244 -21.53 -11.91 21.23
C ASN A 244 -21.46 -13.05 20.21
N TYR A 245 -21.22 -12.76 18.92
CA TYR A 245 -21.09 -13.81 17.92
C TYR A 245 -19.77 -14.55 18.13
N ASP A 246 -19.83 -15.84 18.46
CA ASP A 246 -18.66 -16.68 18.73
C ASP A 246 -18.68 -17.98 17.92
N CYS A 247 -19.71 -18.20 17.10
CA CYS A 247 -19.86 -19.38 16.24
C CYS A 247 -19.02 -19.31 14.94
N TYR A 248 -17.85 -18.67 14.96
CA TYR A 248 -17.03 -18.45 13.75
C TYR A 248 -16.56 -19.76 13.08
N GLU A 249 -16.36 -20.83 13.85
CA GLU A 249 -16.06 -22.17 13.30
C GLU A 249 -17.12 -22.69 12.33
N SER A 250 -18.38 -22.24 12.48
CA SER A 250 -19.45 -22.62 11.55
C SER A 250 -19.24 -22.08 10.13
N LEU A 251 -18.30 -21.15 9.92
CA LEU A 251 -17.99 -20.58 8.61
C LEU A 251 -16.95 -21.40 7.83
N ALA A 252 -16.28 -22.37 8.45
CA ALA A 252 -15.11 -23.06 7.87
C ALA A 252 -15.39 -23.72 6.51
N ASN A 253 -16.60 -24.25 6.32
CA ASN A 253 -17.01 -25.03 5.14
C ASN A 253 -17.72 -24.20 4.06
N TRP A 254 -17.79 -22.88 4.19
CA TRP A 254 -18.44 -22.03 3.18
C TRP A 254 -17.72 -22.09 1.83
N ASP A 255 -18.45 -22.32 0.75
CA ASP A 255 -17.92 -22.15 -0.61
C ASP A 255 -17.84 -20.66 -0.94
N LEU A 256 -16.62 -20.13 -1.06
CA LEU A 256 -16.32 -18.72 -1.31
C LEU A 256 -15.71 -18.50 -2.71
N ASN A 257 -15.81 -19.47 -3.62
CA ASN A 257 -15.16 -19.38 -4.92
C ASN A 257 -15.66 -18.20 -5.77
N LYS A 258 -16.95 -17.83 -5.65
CA LYS A 258 -17.57 -16.72 -6.40
C LYS A 258 -17.47 -15.35 -5.73
N MET A 259 -16.79 -15.25 -4.60
CA MET A 259 -16.65 -13.99 -3.85
C MET A 259 -16.01 -12.88 -4.69
N LEU A 260 -16.64 -11.70 -4.65
CA LEU A 260 -16.17 -10.46 -5.30
C LEU A 260 -15.68 -9.44 -4.28
N ASN A 261 -16.33 -9.36 -3.11
CA ASN A 261 -15.90 -8.50 -2.00
C ASN A 261 -15.97 -9.21 -0.65
N MET A 262 -14.94 -9.00 0.17
CA MET A 262 -14.82 -9.53 1.52
C MET A 262 -13.82 -8.68 2.32
N THR A 263 -14.33 -7.77 3.14
CA THR A 263 -13.55 -6.90 4.03
C THR A 263 -14.17 -6.81 5.42
N ASP A 264 -13.35 -6.60 6.44
CA ASP A 264 -13.75 -6.28 7.82
C ASP A 264 -14.87 -7.18 8.39
N LEU A 265 -14.80 -8.49 8.12
CA LEU A 265 -15.87 -9.45 8.42
C LEU A 265 -16.34 -9.41 9.89
N CYS A 266 -15.40 -9.22 10.84
CA CYS A 266 -15.65 -9.13 12.28
C CYS A 266 -14.58 -8.26 12.98
N ASP A 267 -14.77 -7.98 14.27
CA ASP A 267 -13.81 -7.21 15.08
C ASP A 267 -12.60 -8.04 15.52
N ASP A 268 -12.84 -9.26 16.02
CA ASP A 268 -11.80 -10.18 16.44
C ASP A 268 -11.49 -11.20 15.34
N LYS A 269 -10.52 -10.86 14.49
CA LYS A 269 -10.11 -11.68 13.34
C LYS A 269 -9.43 -13.00 13.74
N GLU A 270 -8.90 -13.12 14.95
CA GLU A 270 -8.19 -14.33 15.38
C GLU A 270 -9.15 -15.50 15.64
N LYS A 271 -10.43 -15.19 15.90
CA LYS A 271 -11.51 -16.18 16.02
C LYS A 271 -11.96 -16.77 14.68
N LEU A 272 -11.56 -16.17 13.56
CA LEU A 272 -11.96 -16.66 12.25
C LEU A 272 -11.20 -17.93 11.87
N PRO A 273 -11.87 -18.91 11.22
CA PRO A 273 -11.19 -20.07 10.68
C PRO A 273 -10.06 -19.68 9.73
N LEU A 274 -8.98 -20.47 9.72
CA LEU A 274 -7.76 -20.16 8.96
C LEU A 274 -8.04 -19.89 7.48
N ARG A 275 -8.92 -20.68 6.85
CA ARG A 275 -9.34 -20.48 5.46
C ARG A 275 -10.04 -19.12 5.25
N ILE A 276 -10.90 -18.70 6.17
CA ILE A 276 -11.59 -17.40 6.12
C ILE A 276 -10.60 -16.24 6.25
N ARG A 277 -9.61 -16.38 7.14
CA ARG A 277 -8.50 -15.42 7.27
C ARG A 277 -7.66 -15.33 6.00
N ALA A 278 -7.41 -16.47 5.33
CA ALA A 278 -6.70 -16.48 4.05
C ALA A 278 -7.47 -15.76 2.94
N TYR A 279 -8.80 -15.89 2.93
CA TYR A 279 -9.68 -15.08 2.07
C TYR A 279 -9.59 -13.59 2.38
N LEU A 280 -9.68 -13.18 3.65
CA LEU A 280 -9.51 -11.77 4.04
C LEU A 280 -8.12 -11.24 3.66
N GLN A 281 -7.07 -12.02 3.88
CA GLN A 281 -5.71 -11.68 3.47
C GLN A 281 -5.61 -11.48 1.94
N ALA A 282 -6.26 -12.33 1.15
CA ALA A 282 -6.27 -12.20 -0.31
C ALA A 282 -7.11 -11.02 -0.81
N PHE A 283 -8.16 -10.61 -0.08
CA PHE A 283 -9.08 -9.54 -0.49
C PHE A 283 -8.68 -8.16 0.01
N TYR A 284 -8.12 -8.07 1.22
CA TYR A 284 -7.91 -6.84 1.98
C TYR A 284 -6.54 -6.74 2.68
N GLY A 285 -5.64 -7.70 2.44
CA GLY A 285 -4.34 -7.82 3.12
C GLY A 285 -3.36 -6.65 2.97
N TYR A 286 -3.59 -5.74 2.02
CA TYR A 286 -2.78 -4.52 1.81
C TYR A 286 -3.06 -3.43 2.84
N ASN A 287 -4.23 -3.43 3.48
CA ASN A 287 -4.60 -2.46 4.51
C ASN A 287 -4.38 -3.01 5.92
N GLN A 288 -4.49 -4.33 6.09
CA GLN A 288 -4.39 -4.97 7.40
C GLN A 288 -3.90 -6.39 7.24
N ASN A 289 -3.01 -6.82 8.14
CA ASN A 289 -2.57 -8.20 8.19
C ASN A 289 -3.64 -9.08 8.87
N TYR A 290 -4.22 -10.03 8.14
CA TYR A 290 -5.17 -11.02 8.66
C TYR A 290 -4.54 -12.39 8.93
N LEU A 291 -3.34 -12.61 8.41
CA LEU A 291 -2.67 -13.90 8.43
C LEU A 291 -1.15 -13.68 8.59
N ASN A 292 -0.61 -14.00 9.77
CA ASN A 292 0.84 -14.05 9.92
C ASN A 292 1.38 -15.34 9.30
N ILE A 293 2.04 -15.24 8.15
CA ILE A 293 2.48 -16.40 7.37
C ILE A 293 3.93 -16.69 7.70
N THR A 294 4.19 -17.88 8.22
CA THR A 294 5.51 -18.33 8.66
C THR A 294 5.85 -19.67 8.02
N LYS A 295 7.11 -20.10 8.16
CA LYS A 295 7.52 -21.43 7.69
C LYS A 295 6.74 -22.56 8.38
N ASP A 296 6.25 -22.33 9.60
CA ASP A 296 5.60 -23.35 10.42
C ASP A 296 4.12 -23.56 10.05
N ASN A 297 3.42 -22.52 9.60
CA ASN A 297 1.98 -22.59 9.30
C ASN A 297 1.61 -22.55 7.80
N VAL A 298 2.55 -22.23 6.91
CA VAL A 298 2.25 -22.04 5.48
C VAL A 298 1.67 -23.29 4.81
N LYS A 299 2.09 -24.49 5.24
CA LYS A 299 1.59 -25.77 4.71
C LYS A 299 0.11 -25.95 4.99
N GLU A 300 -0.30 -25.74 6.24
CA GLU A 300 -1.71 -25.81 6.65
C GLU A 300 -2.57 -24.79 5.88
N ILE A 301 -2.11 -23.53 5.80
CA ILE A 301 -2.79 -22.49 5.03
C ILE A 301 -2.96 -22.90 3.58
N TYR A 302 -1.91 -23.43 2.96
CA TYR A 302 -1.91 -23.85 1.56
C TYR A 302 -2.92 -24.97 1.32
N ASP A 303 -2.95 -25.98 2.19
CA ASP A 303 -3.86 -27.12 2.08
C ASP A 303 -5.33 -26.66 2.07
N PHE A 304 -5.69 -25.70 2.93
CA PHE A 304 -7.04 -25.12 2.97
C PHE A 304 -7.45 -24.39 1.69
N ILE A 305 -6.51 -23.76 0.97
CA ILE A 305 -6.80 -22.93 -0.21
C ILE A 305 -6.38 -23.57 -1.54
N SER A 306 -5.83 -24.79 -1.49
CA SER A 306 -5.28 -25.51 -2.65
C SER A 306 -6.33 -25.77 -3.73
N LYS A 307 -7.56 -26.07 -3.33
CA LYS A 307 -8.69 -26.37 -4.22
C LYS A 307 -9.51 -25.13 -4.61
N ASP A 308 -9.24 -23.99 -3.99
CA ASP A 308 -9.97 -22.76 -4.28
C ASP A 308 -9.57 -22.19 -5.66
N THR A 309 -10.61 -21.78 -6.40
CA THR A 309 -10.55 -21.24 -7.76
C THR A 309 -10.76 -19.73 -7.81
N ASN A 310 -11.05 -19.10 -6.67
CA ASN A 310 -11.16 -17.64 -6.60
C ASN A 310 -9.86 -16.98 -7.05
N LYS A 311 -9.95 -16.03 -8.00
CA LYS A 311 -8.77 -15.41 -8.62
C LYS A 311 -7.85 -14.72 -7.62
N LYS A 312 -8.35 -14.17 -6.51
CA LYS A 312 -7.52 -13.53 -5.48
C LYS A 312 -6.78 -14.58 -4.65
N ILE A 313 -7.45 -15.68 -4.30
CA ILE A 313 -6.83 -16.83 -3.62
C ILE A 313 -5.75 -17.47 -4.50
N VAL A 314 -6.02 -17.68 -5.79
CA VAL A 314 -5.02 -18.21 -6.73
C VAL A 314 -3.76 -17.31 -6.77
N ARG A 315 -3.90 -15.99 -6.69
CA ARG A 315 -2.74 -15.08 -6.58
C ARG A 315 -1.99 -15.24 -5.27
N LEU A 316 -2.71 -15.29 -4.14
CA LEU A 316 -2.10 -15.54 -2.83
C LEU A 316 -1.31 -16.85 -2.86
N ARG A 317 -1.91 -17.92 -3.38
CA ARG A 317 -1.28 -19.24 -3.50
C ARG A 317 0.04 -19.19 -4.27
N LYS A 318 0.07 -18.53 -5.44
CA LYS A 318 1.30 -18.35 -6.23
C LYS A 318 2.41 -17.59 -5.49
N LYS A 319 2.03 -16.62 -4.66
CA LYS A 319 2.99 -15.88 -3.83
C LYS A 319 3.56 -16.78 -2.74
N LEU A 320 2.70 -17.53 -2.04
CA LEU A 320 3.13 -18.50 -1.03
C LEU A 320 4.09 -19.54 -1.61
N GLU A 321 3.76 -20.10 -2.78
CA GLU A 321 4.61 -21.04 -3.52
C GLU A 321 6.00 -20.45 -3.83
N SER A 322 6.09 -19.14 -4.00
CA SER A 322 7.36 -18.46 -4.30
C SER A 322 8.13 -18.10 -3.02
N ASP A 323 7.44 -17.58 -2.00
CA ASP A 323 8.05 -17.16 -0.72
C ASP A 323 8.51 -18.34 0.14
N PHE A 324 7.78 -19.45 0.07
CA PHE A 324 8.00 -20.63 0.90
C PHE A 324 8.27 -21.88 0.05
N SER A 325 8.86 -21.70 -1.13
CA SER A 325 9.11 -22.77 -2.11
C SER A 325 9.77 -24.01 -1.50
N LEU A 326 10.76 -23.84 -0.63
CA LEU A 326 11.42 -24.94 0.07
C LEU A 326 10.46 -25.74 0.96
N VAL A 327 9.62 -25.05 1.74
CA VAL A 327 8.68 -25.68 2.68
C VAL A 327 7.53 -26.36 1.94
N LEU A 328 6.97 -25.67 0.94
CA LEU A 328 5.81 -26.13 0.18
C LEU A 328 6.13 -27.22 -0.83
N SER A 329 7.41 -27.42 -1.19
CA SER A 329 7.84 -28.50 -2.09
C SER A 329 7.36 -29.91 -1.67
N SER A 330 7.04 -30.11 -0.38
CA SER A 330 6.52 -31.38 0.17
C SER A 330 5.02 -31.61 0.01
N VAL A 331 4.24 -30.58 -0.32
CA VAL A 331 2.77 -30.63 -0.47
C VAL A 331 2.28 -30.14 -1.83
N THR A 332 3.17 -29.57 -2.62
CA THR A 332 2.88 -29.19 -4.00
C THR A 332 3.42 -30.26 -4.91
N ASP A 333 2.55 -30.95 -5.65
CA ASP A 333 2.94 -32.14 -6.40
C ASP A 333 3.94 -31.90 -7.56
N ASP A 334 4.16 -30.68 -8.09
CA ASP A 334 4.92 -30.61 -9.37
C ASP A 334 5.37 -29.20 -9.84
N TYR A 335 6.39 -28.59 -9.23
CA TYR A 335 6.98 -27.33 -9.76
C TYR A 335 8.50 -27.31 -9.87
N ASN A 336 9.21 -28.34 -9.38
CA ASN A 336 10.67 -28.41 -9.44
C ASN A 336 11.13 -29.29 -10.62
N PHE A 337 10.80 -28.81 -11.83
CA PHE A 337 11.10 -29.52 -13.07
C PHE A 337 12.61 -29.72 -13.23
N LYS A 338 13.04 -30.96 -13.39
CA LYS A 338 14.45 -31.32 -13.64
C LYS A 338 14.75 -31.30 -15.14
N THR A 339 13.76 -31.56 -15.98
CA THR A 339 13.87 -31.58 -17.44
C THR A 339 12.79 -30.72 -18.09
N ILE A 340 13.05 -30.28 -19.32
CA ILE A 340 12.07 -29.49 -20.08
C ILE A 340 10.86 -30.34 -20.47
N GLU A 341 11.02 -31.65 -20.65
CA GLU A 341 9.95 -32.60 -20.93
C GLU A 341 8.95 -32.71 -19.77
N GLU A 342 9.44 -32.71 -18.52
CA GLU A 342 8.59 -32.67 -17.32
C GLU A 342 7.74 -31.38 -17.29
N ALA A 343 8.37 -30.23 -17.56
CA ALA A 343 7.69 -28.95 -17.62
C ALA A 343 6.65 -28.91 -18.76
N GLU A 344 6.99 -29.39 -19.96
CA GLU A 344 6.08 -29.46 -21.10
C GLU A 344 4.87 -30.36 -20.81
N LYS A 345 5.09 -31.53 -20.17
CA LYS A 345 4.01 -32.45 -19.77
C LYS A 345 3.09 -31.82 -18.72
N TYR A 346 3.66 -31.19 -17.70
CA TYR A 346 2.89 -30.48 -16.69
C TYR A 346 2.03 -29.38 -17.31
N ILE A 347 2.61 -28.59 -18.22
CA ILE A 347 1.90 -27.51 -18.90
C ILE A 347 0.79 -28.07 -19.77
N GLU A 348 1.00 -29.16 -20.52
CA GLU A 348 -0.06 -29.76 -21.33
C GLU A 348 -1.30 -30.14 -20.50
N ASN A 349 -1.10 -30.63 -19.27
CA ASN A 349 -2.18 -31.01 -18.36
C ASN A 349 -2.88 -29.80 -17.70
N ASN A 350 -2.18 -28.68 -17.52
CA ASN A 350 -2.67 -27.52 -16.75
C ASN A 350 -2.98 -26.28 -17.60
N TYR A 351 -2.75 -26.35 -18.90
CA TYR A 351 -2.91 -25.22 -19.81
C TYR A 351 -4.35 -25.10 -20.33
N ASN A 352 -5.02 -24.00 -19.97
CA ASN A 352 -6.37 -23.72 -20.45
C ASN A 352 -6.35 -23.04 -21.83
N LYS A 353 -6.72 -23.78 -22.89
CA LYS A 353 -6.79 -23.27 -24.27
C LYS A 353 -7.66 -22.01 -24.43
N LYS A 354 -8.63 -21.75 -23.55
CA LYS A 354 -9.45 -20.53 -23.60
C LYS A 354 -8.63 -19.27 -23.31
N ASP A 355 -7.48 -19.41 -22.66
CA ASP A 355 -6.59 -18.30 -22.30
C ASP A 355 -5.65 -17.88 -23.44
N ASP A 356 -5.57 -18.64 -24.54
CA ASP A 356 -4.74 -18.27 -25.72
C ASP A 356 -5.04 -16.88 -26.26
N LYS A 357 -6.32 -16.47 -26.21
CA LYS A 357 -6.73 -15.13 -26.65
C LYS A 357 -6.05 -14.01 -25.85
N LYS A 358 -5.65 -14.27 -24.61
CA LYS A 358 -4.96 -13.29 -23.74
C LYS A 358 -3.48 -13.12 -24.10
N VAL A 359 -2.89 -14.11 -24.76
CA VAL A 359 -1.47 -14.17 -25.17
C VAL A 359 -1.33 -14.36 -26.68
N SER A 360 -2.32 -13.91 -27.45
CA SER A 360 -2.32 -14.01 -28.92
C SER A 360 -1.19 -13.24 -29.59
N PHE A 361 -0.60 -12.27 -28.89
CA PHE A 361 0.58 -11.53 -29.32
C PHE A 361 1.87 -12.36 -29.27
N ILE A 362 1.84 -13.56 -28.65
CA ILE A 362 2.94 -14.52 -28.66
C ILE A 362 2.75 -15.43 -29.87
N ASN A 363 3.55 -15.21 -30.90
CA ASN A 363 3.52 -15.95 -32.17
C ASN A 363 4.84 -16.73 -32.37
N ASN A 364 4.90 -17.51 -33.46
CA ASN A 364 6.07 -18.34 -33.79
C ASN A 364 7.14 -17.58 -34.61
N ASN A 365 7.12 -16.24 -34.63
CA ASN A 365 8.11 -15.46 -35.39
C ASN A 365 9.51 -15.53 -34.77
N TYR A 366 9.57 -15.85 -33.47
CA TYR A 366 10.80 -16.01 -32.71
C TYR A 366 10.85 -17.39 -32.09
N LYS A 367 12.06 -17.90 -31.90
CA LYS A 367 12.30 -19.25 -31.38
C LYS A 367 13.02 -19.19 -30.05
N VAL A 368 12.63 -20.04 -29.13
CA VAL A 368 13.36 -20.27 -27.88
C VAL A 368 13.87 -21.70 -27.92
N LEU A 369 15.16 -21.87 -27.67
CA LEU A 369 15.77 -23.20 -27.62
C LEU A 369 15.74 -23.73 -26.20
N ILE A 370 15.78 -25.05 -26.05
CA ILE A 370 16.04 -25.67 -24.76
C ILE A 370 17.53 -25.48 -24.39
N LYS A 371 17.89 -25.70 -23.13
CA LYS A 371 19.21 -25.35 -22.56
C LYS A 371 20.43 -25.88 -23.34
N ASP A 372 20.35 -27.08 -23.88
CA ASP A 372 21.43 -27.71 -24.66
C ASP A 372 21.44 -27.33 -26.16
N LYS A 373 20.50 -26.47 -26.57
CA LYS A 373 20.30 -25.99 -27.95
C LYS A 373 19.92 -27.09 -28.95
N SER A 374 19.52 -28.29 -28.50
CA SER A 374 19.19 -29.41 -29.40
C SER A 374 17.88 -29.25 -30.17
N ARG A 375 16.90 -28.53 -29.60
CA ARG A 375 15.60 -28.26 -30.24
C ARG A 375 14.95 -26.98 -29.74
N GLU A 376 13.90 -26.57 -30.44
CA GLU A 376 12.98 -25.51 -30.02
C GLU A 376 12.05 -26.03 -28.89
N VAL A 377 11.79 -25.17 -27.90
CA VAL A 377 10.80 -25.44 -26.85
C VAL A 377 9.39 -25.26 -27.40
N ASN A 378 8.43 -26.04 -26.92
CA ASN A 378 7.04 -25.83 -27.27
C ASN A 378 6.57 -24.41 -26.90
N ILE A 379 6.01 -23.66 -27.86
CA ILE A 379 5.52 -22.28 -27.65
C ILE A 379 4.50 -22.16 -26.52
N LYS A 380 3.78 -23.24 -26.18
CA LYS A 380 2.88 -23.28 -25.01
C LYS A 380 3.62 -22.99 -23.70
N VAL A 381 4.89 -23.37 -23.59
CA VAL A 381 5.74 -23.04 -22.42
C VAL A 381 5.86 -21.53 -22.27
N ILE A 382 6.15 -20.83 -23.37
CA ILE A 382 6.28 -19.37 -23.36
C ILE A 382 4.94 -18.70 -23.06
N LYS A 383 3.84 -19.17 -23.69
CA LYS A 383 2.49 -18.69 -23.38
C LYS A 383 2.12 -18.89 -21.91
N TYR A 384 2.46 -20.04 -21.33
CA TYR A 384 2.24 -20.34 -19.92
C TYR A 384 2.96 -19.34 -19.00
N ILE A 385 4.24 -19.05 -19.26
CA ILE A 385 5.02 -18.04 -18.51
C ILE A 385 4.27 -16.70 -18.47
N TYR A 386 3.82 -16.20 -19.62
CA TYR A 386 3.09 -14.93 -19.70
C TYR A 386 1.73 -14.98 -19.00
N LEU A 387 0.99 -16.09 -19.12
CA LEU A 387 -0.29 -16.27 -18.43
C LEU A 387 -0.14 -16.26 -16.90
N GLU A 388 0.93 -16.88 -16.39
CA GLU A 388 1.23 -16.90 -14.96
C GLU A 388 1.48 -15.49 -14.43
N TYR A 389 2.28 -14.67 -15.12
CA TYR A 389 2.48 -13.26 -14.75
C TYR A 389 1.25 -12.39 -14.95
N LEU A 390 0.49 -12.58 -16.04
CA LEU A 390 -0.78 -11.88 -16.28
C LEU A 390 -1.79 -12.13 -15.15
N SER A 391 -1.77 -13.33 -14.56
CA SER A 391 -2.67 -13.68 -13.46
C SER A 391 -2.44 -12.86 -12.19
N LEU A 392 -1.22 -12.35 -11.96
CA LEU A 392 -0.83 -11.54 -10.79
C LEU A 392 -1.31 -10.08 -10.86
N LYS A 393 -1.72 -9.60 -12.05
CA LYS A 393 -2.04 -8.18 -12.30
C LYS A 393 -0.87 -7.26 -11.90
N ARG A 394 -1.10 -6.26 -11.03
CA ARG A 394 -0.08 -5.32 -10.53
C ARG A 394 0.58 -5.75 -9.23
N ASP A 395 0.16 -6.88 -8.70
CA ASP A 395 0.72 -7.47 -7.49
C ASP A 395 1.81 -8.50 -7.87
N VAL A 396 2.70 -8.07 -8.77
CA VAL A 396 3.66 -8.92 -9.45
C VAL A 396 4.76 -9.33 -8.49
N LYS A 397 5.18 -10.59 -8.61
CA LYS A 397 6.27 -11.20 -7.87
C LYS A 397 7.04 -12.09 -8.83
N ARG A 398 8.36 -12.21 -8.64
CA ARG A 398 9.17 -13.23 -9.32
C ARG A 398 8.70 -14.62 -8.85
N LEU A 399 8.29 -15.46 -9.79
CA LEU A 399 7.69 -16.76 -9.49
C LEU A 399 8.74 -17.87 -9.56
N VAL A 400 9.01 -18.54 -8.45
CA VAL A 400 10.04 -19.61 -8.37
C VAL A 400 9.75 -20.74 -9.36
N LYS A 401 8.47 -21.12 -9.52
CA LYS A 401 8.05 -22.09 -10.53
C LYS A 401 8.43 -21.69 -11.94
N ILE A 402 8.34 -20.40 -12.27
CA ILE A 402 8.74 -19.92 -13.59
C ILE A 402 10.25 -19.88 -13.71
N ASP A 403 10.98 -19.53 -12.65
CA ASP A 403 12.43 -19.59 -12.64
C ASP A 403 12.93 -21.02 -12.94
N ASN A 404 12.30 -22.04 -12.35
CA ASN A 404 12.61 -23.45 -12.64
C ASN A 404 12.42 -23.80 -14.12
N ILE A 405 11.35 -23.30 -14.76
CA ILE A 405 11.12 -23.50 -16.19
C ILE A 405 12.16 -22.74 -17.04
N VAL A 406 12.38 -21.46 -16.75
CA VAL A 406 13.31 -20.61 -17.51
C VAL A 406 14.75 -21.14 -17.43
N ASN A 407 15.15 -21.74 -16.30
CA ASN A 407 16.46 -22.35 -16.11
C ASN A 407 16.71 -23.61 -16.98
N LEU A 408 15.66 -24.15 -17.61
CA LEU A 408 15.70 -25.27 -18.55
C LEU A 408 15.74 -24.80 -20.03
N LEU A 409 15.67 -23.49 -20.26
CA LEU A 409 15.75 -22.87 -21.59
C LEU A 409 17.17 -22.34 -21.85
N ASP A 410 17.51 -22.19 -23.13
CA ASP A 410 18.70 -21.46 -23.52
C ASP A 410 18.49 -19.96 -23.25
N LYS A 411 19.40 -19.39 -22.44
CA LYS A 411 19.29 -18.02 -21.92
C LYS A 411 19.28 -16.97 -23.03
N GLU A 412 20.14 -17.12 -24.04
CA GLU A 412 20.30 -16.12 -25.12
C GLU A 412 19.05 -16.05 -25.99
N SER A 413 18.57 -17.21 -26.46
CA SER A 413 17.35 -17.29 -27.27
C SER A 413 16.12 -16.83 -26.50
N PHE A 414 16.01 -17.17 -25.20
CA PHE A 414 14.91 -16.70 -24.36
C PHE A 414 14.91 -15.18 -24.17
N ILE A 415 16.05 -14.58 -23.81
CA ILE A 415 16.16 -13.12 -23.64
C ILE A 415 15.84 -12.38 -24.94
N LYS A 416 16.35 -12.88 -26.08
CA LYS A 416 16.06 -12.32 -27.40
C LYS A 416 14.55 -12.37 -27.70
N PHE A 417 13.90 -13.50 -27.42
CA PHE A 417 12.47 -13.66 -27.61
C PHE A 417 11.66 -12.65 -26.79
N ILE A 418 11.87 -12.60 -25.47
CA ILE A 418 11.07 -11.72 -24.59
C ILE A 418 11.32 -10.23 -24.87
N LYS A 419 12.54 -9.86 -25.31
CA LYS A 419 12.87 -8.51 -25.77
C LYS A 419 12.05 -8.14 -27.00
N ASN A 420 11.99 -9.01 -28.02
CA ASN A 420 11.22 -8.74 -29.23
C ASN A 420 9.72 -8.58 -28.93
N ILE A 421 9.17 -9.44 -28.06
CA ILE A 421 7.78 -9.29 -27.60
C ILE A 421 7.56 -7.96 -26.87
N TYR A 422 8.50 -7.53 -26.02
CA TYR A 422 8.43 -6.22 -25.36
C TYR A 422 8.44 -5.06 -26.36
N ASP A 423 9.33 -5.12 -27.36
CA ASP A 423 9.47 -4.09 -28.39
C ASP A 423 8.19 -3.97 -29.25
N GLU A 424 7.57 -5.10 -29.61
CA GLU A 424 6.38 -5.15 -30.48
C GLU A 424 5.06 -4.81 -29.78
N THR A 425 4.87 -5.26 -28.52
CA THR A 425 3.51 -5.35 -27.96
C THR A 425 3.16 -4.23 -26.98
N ASN A 426 4.16 -3.60 -26.36
CA ASN A 426 4.01 -2.61 -25.28
C ASN A 426 3.00 -3.00 -24.17
N LYS A 427 2.76 -4.31 -23.95
CA LYS A 427 1.83 -4.83 -22.95
C LYS A 427 2.51 -4.82 -21.57
N GLU A 428 1.75 -4.51 -20.51
CA GLU A 428 2.28 -4.50 -19.14
C GLU A 428 2.92 -5.86 -18.76
N THR A 429 2.33 -6.99 -19.18
CA THR A 429 2.91 -8.32 -18.96
C THR A 429 4.24 -8.55 -19.69
N SER A 430 4.42 -8.04 -20.92
CA SER A 430 5.70 -8.18 -21.60
C SER A 430 6.78 -7.33 -20.95
N VAL A 431 6.40 -6.17 -20.41
CA VAL A 431 7.27 -5.33 -19.58
C VAL A 431 7.72 -6.07 -18.31
N PHE A 432 6.80 -6.76 -17.61
CA PHE A 432 7.17 -7.57 -16.43
C PHE A 432 8.09 -8.74 -16.79
N VAL A 433 7.75 -9.55 -17.79
CA VAL A 433 8.56 -10.72 -18.17
C VAL A 433 9.96 -10.28 -18.62
N TYR A 434 10.06 -9.27 -19.49
CA TYR A 434 11.36 -8.75 -19.91
C TYR A 434 12.13 -8.10 -18.75
N GLY A 435 11.45 -7.36 -17.88
CA GLY A 435 12.05 -6.74 -16.71
C GLY A 435 12.60 -7.75 -15.69
N ILE A 436 11.97 -8.91 -15.52
CA ILE A 436 12.42 -9.95 -14.57
C ILE A 436 13.57 -10.78 -15.14
N TYR A 437 13.53 -11.11 -16.44
CA TYR A 437 14.46 -12.10 -17.03
C TYR A 437 15.50 -11.51 -17.99
N GLY A 438 15.32 -10.27 -18.46
CA GLY A 438 16.19 -9.65 -19.46
C GLY A 438 17.44 -8.96 -18.89
N GLY A 439 17.65 -9.00 -17.57
CA GLY A 439 18.81 -8.42 -16.90
C GLY A 439 18.88 -6.90 -16.96
N ASP A 440 20.07 -6.34 -16.71
CA ASP A 440 20.27 -4.90 -16.59
C ASP A 440 19.93 -4.12 -17.87
N GLU A 441 20.13 -4.73 -19.04
CA GLU A 441 19.74 -4.12 -20.32
C GLU A 441 18.22 -3.92 -20.41
N ALA A 442 17.43 -4.89 -19.92
CA ALA A 442 15.99 -4.74 -19.87
C ALA A 442 15.56 -3.61 -18.95
N LEU A 443 16.16 -3.51 -17.76
CA LEU A 443 15.90 -2.42 -16.82
C LEU A 443 16.18 -1.05 -17.44
N LYS A 444 17.33 -0.92 -18.13
CA LYS A 444 17.71 0.30 -18.86
C LYS A 444 16.69 0.64 -19.95
N ASN A 445 16.30 -0.34 -20.77
CA ASN A 445 15.36 -0.15 -21.87
C ASN A 445 13.95 0.22 -21.39
N ILE A 446 13.47 -0.45 -20.33
CA ILE A 446 12.16 -0.18 -19.71
C ILE A 446 12.13 1.20 -19.10
N TYR A 447 13.18 1.57 -18.34
CA TYR A 447 13.25 2.90 -17.72
C TYR A 447 13.29 4.01 -18.77
N LYS A 448 14.08 3.86 -19.83
CA LYS A 448 14.14 4.82 -20.95
C LYS A 448 12.78 5.04 -21.63
N LYS A 449 11.96 3.99 -21.76
CA LYS A 449 10.64 4.06 -22.42
C LYS A 449 9.53 4.59 -21.51
N SER A 450 9.57 4.22 -20.23
CA SER A 450 8.46 4.49 -19.28
C SER A 450 8.66 5.71 -18.39
N LEU A 451 9.90 6.09 -18.06
CA LEU A 451 10.34 7.24 -17.26
C LEU A 451 9.45 7.64 -16.07
N ASP A 452 9.97 7.47 -14.85
CA ASP A 452 9.34 7.91 -13.60
C ASP A 452 7.87 7.43 -13.46
N THR A 453 7.67 6.12 -13.48
CA THR A 453 6.36 5.50 -13.22
C THR A 453 6.42 4.50 -12.07
N LYS A 454 5.28 4.27 -11.41
CA LYS A 454 5.15 3.18 -10.43
C LYS A 454 5.50 1.82 -11.02
N LEU A 455 5.21 1.61 -12.31
CA LEU A 455 5.55 0.37 -13.02
C LEU A 455 7.07 0.14 -13.05
N SER A 456 7.85 1.20 -13.33
CA SER A 456 9.31 1.13 -13.33
C SER A 456 9.85 0.75 -11.95
N LEU A 457 9.31 1.35 -10.89
CA LEU A 457 9.69 1.03 -9.49
C LEU A 457 9.36 -0.41 -9.10
N ILE A 458 8.19 -0.92 -9.50
CA ILE A 458 7.82 -2.33 -9.29
C ILE A 458 8.85 -3.26 -9.91
N ILE A 459 9.26 -2.99 -11.16
CA ILE A 459 10.21 -3.84 -11.89
C ILE A 459 11.61 -3.77 -11.26
N ILE A 460 12.03 -2.59 -10.83
CA ILE A 460 13.29 -2.41 -10.12
C ILE A 460 13.29 -3.20 -8.80
N LYS A 461 12.19 -3.12 -8.03
CA LYS A 461 12.01 -3.90 -6.79
C LYS A 461 12.07 -5.41 -7.03
N LEU A 462 11.53 -5.90 -8.15
CA LEU A 462 11.60 -7.32 -8.53
C LEU A 462 13.03 -7.80 -8.84
N ASN A 463 13.96 -6.87 -9.08
CA ASN A 463 15.36 -7.13 -9.41
C ASN A 463 16.30 -6.60 -8.33
N ASN A 464 15.89 -6.60 -7.07
CA ASN A 464 16.67 -6.07 -5.95
C ASN A 464 18.03 -6.76 -5.71
N GLN A 465 18.29 -7.90 -6.36
CA GLN A 465 19.61 -8.55 -6.36
C GLN A 465 20.59 -7.93 -7.38
N SER A 466 20.11 -7.12 -8.34
CA SER A 466 20.95 -6.43 -9.32
C SER A 466 21.47 -5.11 -8.72
N LYS A 467 22.81 -4.96 -8.71
CA LYS A 467 23.47 -3.70 -8.34
C LYS A 467 23.00 -2.54 -9.23
N TYR A 468 22.78 -2.79 -10.52
CA TYR A 468 22.25 -1.78 -11.43
C TYR A 468 20.82 -1.35 -11.05
N ALA A 469 19.96 -2.30 -10.66
CA ALA A 469 18.60 -1.99 -10.24
C ALA A 469 18.57 -1.09 -8.98
N LEU A 470 19.39 -1.42 -7.97
CA LEU A 470 19.50 -0.62 -6.74
C LEU A 470 20.07 0.77 -7.00
N LYS A 471 21.07 0.88 -7.88
CA LYS A 471 21.61 2.16 -8.34
C LYS A 471 20.56 3.00 -9.08
N LEU A 472 19.80 2.38 -9.97
CA LEU A 472 18.73 3.04 -10.69
C LEU A 472 17.60 3.51 -9.75
N LEU A 473 17.25 2.71 -8.74
CA LEU A 473 16.29 3.09 -7.70
C LEU A 473 16.72 4.38 -6.98
N TYR A 474 17.98 4.42 -6.55
CA TYR A 474 18.52 5.57 -5.85
C TYR A 474 18.63 6.81 -6.77
N GLU A 475 19.02 6.62 -8.04
CA GLU A 475 19.03 7.70 -9.02
C GLU A 475 17.64 8.30 -9.24
N ILE A 476 16.60 7.46 -9.36
CA ILE A 476 15.21 7.90 -9.48
C ILE A 476 14.81 8.72 -8.26
N PHE A 477 15.06 8.19 -7.05
CA PHE A 477 14.77 8.89 -5.80
C PHE A 477 15.41 10.29 -5.75
N MET A 478 16.67 10.41 -6.19
CA MET A 478 17.44 11.66 -6.14
C MET A 478 17.07 12.68 -7.22
N THR A 479 16.56 12.24 -8.36
CA THR A 479 16.42 13.09 -9.56
C THR A 479 14.98 13.34 -9.99
N THR A 480 14.03 12.49 -9.61
CA THR A 480 12.64 12.63 -10.04
C THR A 480 12.00 13.90 -9.48
N LYS A 481 11.19 14.55 -10.31
CA LYS A 481 10.38 15.71 -9.90
C LYS A 481 8.98 15.30 -9.41
N LYS A 482 8.60 14.03 -9.58
CA LYS A 482 7.27 13.53 -9.19
C LYS A 482 7.30 13.10 -7.73
N THR A 483 6.65 13.86 -6.85
CA THR A 483 6.61 13.58 -5.41
C THR A 483 6.12 12.15 -5.10
N GLU A 484 5.09 11.68 -5.80
CA GLU A 484 4.55 10.32 -5.61
C GLU A 484 5.58 9.22 -5.93
N VAL A 485 6.36 9.38 -7.00
CA VAL A 485 7.42 8.43 -7.38
C VAL A 485 8.56 8.47 -6.39
N ARG A 486 8.94 9.68 -5.93
CA ARG A 486 9.99 9.85 -4.92
C ARG A 486 9.64 9.17 -3.60
N LEU A 487 8.42 9.37 -3.10
CA LEU A 487 7.93 8.75 -1.87
C LEU A 487 7.86 7.21 -1.99
N GLU A 488 7.41 6.69 -3.13
CA GLU A 488 7.40 5.25 -3.36
C GLU A 488 8.81 4.67 -3.45
N ALA A 489 9.74 5.35 -4.13
CA ALA A 489 11.14 4.94 -4.19
C ALA A 489 11.80 4.94 -2.81
N GLU A 490 11.54 5.97 -1.99
CA GLU A 490 11.99 6.07 -0.60
C GLU A 490 11.48 4.91 0.25
N LYS A 491 10.18 4.58 0.13
CA LYS A 491 9.59 3.42 0.81
C LYS A 491 10.30 2.11 0.42
N ILE A 492 10.53 1.90 -0.87
CA ILE A 492 11.23 0.69 -1.35
C ILE A 492 12.67 0.65 -0.83
N ILE A 493 13.37 1.78 -0.81
CA ILE A 493 14.74 1.87 -0.26
C ILE A 493 14.74 1.48 1.22
N ASN A 494 13.81 2.02 2.03
CA ASN A 494 13.71 1.68 3.46
C ASN A 494 13.45 0.19 3.68
N GLU A 495 12.52 -0.41 2.93
CA GLU A 495 12.26 -1.86 2.98
C GLU A 495 13.53 -2.68 2.64
N LEU A 496 14.33 -2.24 1.66
CA LEU A 496 15.55 -2.94 1.26
C LEU A 496 16.67 -2.79 2.29
N ILE A 497 16.80 -1.62 2.93
CA ILE A 497 17.78 -1.35 3.97
C ILE A 497 17.55 -2.27 5.17
N GLU A 498 16.30 -2.47 5.58
CA GLU A 498 15.94 -3.44 6.62
C GLU A 498 16.32 -4.87 6.22
N ILE A 499 16.04 -5.29 4.98
CA ILE A 499 16.39 -6.62 4.47
C ILE A 499 17.91 -6.83 4.42
N MET A 500 18.65 -5.80 4.04
CA MET A 500 20.10 -5.83 3.89
C MET A 500 20.85 -5.65 5.21
N ASN A 501 20.16 -5.18 6.27
CA ASN A 501 20.74 -4.84 7.56
C ASN A 501 21.93 -3.87 7.45
N ILE A 502 21.74 -2.78 6.69
CA ILE A 502 22.70 -1.68 6.55
C ILE A 502 22.05 -0.37 6.97
N ASP A 503 22.83 0.70 7.13
CA ASP A 503 22.28 2.03 7.36
C ASP A 503 21.98 2.80 6.05
N TYR A 504 21.14 3.83 6.13
CA TYR A 504 20.74 4.62 4.97
C TYR A 504 21.90 5.34 4.28
N ASN A 505 22.89 5.83 5.04
CA ASN A 505 24.07 6.50 4.48
C ASN A 505 24.98 5.51 3.76
N GLU A 506 25.13 4.30 4.29
CA GLU A 506 25.81 3.22 3.60
C GLU A 506 25.12 2.84 2.27
N PHE A 507 23.78 2.74 2.25
CA PHE A 507 23.04 2.50 1.01
C PHE A 507 23.32 3.60 -0.03
N ARG A 508 23.29 4.87 0.38
CA ARG A 508 23.58 6.03 -0.49
C ARG A 508 24.98 5.99 -1.09
N LEU A 509 25.97 5.56 -0.32
CA LEU A 509 27.36 5.44 -0.76
C LEU A 509 27.54 4.27 -1.75
N ARG A 510 27.03 3.08 -1.41
CA ARG A 510 27.10 1.86 -2.25
C ARG A 510 26.48 2.05 -3.63
N TYR A 511 25.38 2.80 -3.69
CA TYR A 511 24.60 2.98 -4.92
C TYR A 511 24.74 4.37 -5.53
N ALA A 512 25.79 5.11 -5.16
CA ALA A 512 26.11 6.40 -5.76
C ALA A 512 26.24 6.30 -7.31
N THR A 513 25.70 7.29 -8.02
CA THR A 513 25.76 7.31 -9.48
C THR A 513 27.19 7.50 -9.99
N ASP A 514 27.55 6.77 -11.05
CA ASP A 514 28.78 7.01 -11.83
C ASP A 514 28.47 7.84 -13.09
N PHE A 515 27.25 8.35 -13.22
CA PHE A 515 26.76 9.07 -14.41
C PHE A 515 26.93 8.30 -15.74
N GLY A 516 27.10 6.98 -15.70
CA GLY A 516 27.36 6.12 -16.85
C GLY A 516 28.78 6.25 -17.41
N PHE A 517 29.74 6.76 -16.64
CA PHE A 517 31.17 6.63 -16.95
C PHE A 517 31.63 5.20 -16.66
N ASN A 518 32.45 4.63 -17.55
CA ASN A 518 33.09 3.35 -17.31
C ASN A 518 34.30 3.50 -16.36
N SER A 519 34.97 2.39 -16.05
CA SER A 519 36.16 2.37 -15.17
C SER A 519 37.34 3.20 -15.67
N LYS A 520 37.38 3.56 -16.96
CA LYS A 520 38.38 4.46 -17.54
C LYS A 520 37.98 5.93 -17.48
N GLY A 521 36.84 6.26 -16.86
CA GLY A 521 36.29 7.62 -16.84
C GLY A 521 35.74 8.06 -18.19
N GLU A 522 35.36 7.14 -19.06
CA GLU A 522 34.81 7.45 -20.39
C GLU A 522 33.30 7.20 -20.45
N LYS A 523 32.57 8.13 -21.07
CA LYS A 523 31.13 8.00 -21.35
C LYS A 523 30.86 8.29 -22.83
N GLU A 524 30.37 7.29 -23.55
CA GLU A 524 29.96 7.47 -24.94
C GLU A 524 28.69 8.34 -25.01
N LEU A 525 28.72 9.38 -25.85
CA LEU A 525 27.56 10.24 -26.14
C LEU A 525 26.93 9.88 -27.48
N SER A 526 27.76 9.52 -28.47
CA SER A 526 27.36 9.11 -29.81
C SER A 526 28.50 8.34 -30.48
N ASN A 527 28.26 7.79 -31.67
CA ASN A 527 29.30 7.11 -32.46
C ASN A 527 30.54 7.97 -32.75
N ASN A 528 30.42 9.31 -32.66
CA ASN A 528 31.50 10.24 -33.00
C ASN A 528 32.13 10.91 -31.78
N TYR A 529 31.48 10.89 -30.61
CA TYR A 529 31.90 11.68 -29.46
C TYR A 529 31.76 10.91 -28.14
N LYS A 530 32.77 11.04 -27.28
CA LYS A 530 32.75 10.59 -25.89
C LYS A 530 33.17 11.70 -24.93
N LEU A 531 32.76 11.60 -23.68
CA LEU A 531 33.24 12.43 -22.59
C LEU A 531 34.33 11.71 -21.80
N ILE A 532 35.32 12.47 -21.35
CA ILE A 532 36.39 12.03 -20.46
C ILE A 532 36.24 12.79 -19.14
N LEU A 533 36.20 12.05 -18.04
CA LEU A 533 36.21 12.58 -16.67
C LEU A 533 37.65 12.81 -16.22
N ASN A 534 38.05 14.07 -16.12
CA ASN A 534 39.41 14.48 -15.73
C ASN A 534 39.65 14.32 -14.22
N SER A 535 40.91 14.41 -13.78
CA SER A 535 41.34 14.30 -12.37
C SER A 535 40.53 15.20 -11.42
N ASP A 536 40.27 16.45 -11.82
CA ASP A 536 39.54 17.49 -11.10
C ASP A 536 37.99 17.41 -11.21
N TYR A 537 37.45 16.29 -11.69
CA TYR A 537 36.04 16.09 -12.05
C TYR A 537 35.51 16.95 -13.22
N SER A 538 36.37 17.71 -13.91
CA SER A 538 35.97 18.41 -15.12
C SER A 538 35.72 17.42 -16.27
N LEU A 539 34.93 17.87 -17.25
CA LEU A 539 34.54 17.04 -18.39
C LEU A 539 35.14 17.59 -19.68
N SER A 540 35.97 16.75 -20.31
CA SER A 540 36.53 16.96 -21.64
C SER A 540 35.73 16.22 -22.70
N LEU A 541 35.58 16.83 -23.88
CA LEU A 541 34.92 16.21 -25.03
C LEU A 541 35.97 15.65 -25.97
N PHE A 542 35.85 14.38 -26.35
CA PHE A 542 36.78 13.69 -27.24
C PHE A 542 36.09 13.31 -28.55
N ASP A 543 36.70 13.68 -29.67
CA ASP A 543 36.30 13.27 -31.01
C ASP A 543 36.90 11.90 -31.31
N ILE A 544 36.03 10.89 -31.40
CA ILE A 544 36.42 9.49 -31.60
C ILE A 544 37.04 9.30 -32.97
N LYS A 545 36.48 9.95 -34.01
CA LYS A 545 36.90 9.76 -35.40
C LYS A 545 38.27 10.37 -35.66
N ASN A 546 38.53 11.54 -35.09
CA ASN A 546 39.78 12.27 -35.29
C ASN A 546 40.81 12.03 -34.18
N HIS A 547 40.52 11.12 -33.24
CA HIS A 547 41.36 10.79 -32.09
C HIS A 547 41.91 12.02 -31.35
N LYS A 548 41.04 13.01 -31.09
CA LYS A 548 41.47 14.31 -30.55
C LYS A 548 40.53 14.85 -29.48
N GLU A 549 41.11 15.37 -28.40
CA GLU A 549 40.39 16.13 -27.38
C GLU A 549 40.04 17.54 -27.86
N LEU A 550 38.80 17.95 -27.63
CA LEU A 550 38.23 19.21 -28.05
C LEU A 550 38.21 20.21 -26.90
N LYS A 551 38.97 21.30 -27.04
CA LYS A 551 39.04 22.39 -26.04
C LYS A 551 37.71 23.12 -25.83
N LYS A 552 36.80 23.07 -26.81
CA LYS A 552 35.46 23.68 -26.75
C LYS A 552 34.45 22.75 -27.39
N ILE A 553 33.22 22.82 -26.91
CA ILE A 553 32.09 22.13 -27.52
C ILE A 553 31.90 22.67 -28.95
N PRO A 554 31.96 21.84 -30.00
CA PRO A 554 31.78 22.29 -31.37
C PRO A 554 30.45 23.00 -31.58
N ARG A 555 30.44 24.08 -32.37
CA ARG A 555 29.19 24.77 -32.76
C ARG A 555 28.24 23.82 -33.50
N SER A 556 28.80 22.91 -34.29
CA SER A 556 28.11 21.87 -35.06
C SER A 556 27.60 20.68 -34.23
N LEU A 557 27.90 20.61 -32.93
CA LEU A 557 27.39 19.53 -32.08
C LEU A 557 25.87 19.68 -31.89
N ASP A 558 25.15 18.55 -31.89
CA ASP A 558 23.72 18.49 -31.68
C ASP A 558 23.29 19.20 -30.38
N GLU A 559 22.19 19.97 -30.44
CA GLU A 559 21.71 20.78 -29.30
C GLU A 559 21.26 19.93 -28.10
N ASN A 560 20.75 18.71 -28.32
CA ASN A 560 20.39 17.83 -27.20
C ASN A 560 21.66 17.33 -26.49
N LEU A 561 22.70 16.98 -27.25
CA LEU A 561 24.01 16.61 -26.67
C LEU A 561 24.63 17.77 -25.90
N LYS A 562 24.53 19.02 -26.40
CA LYS A 562 25.00 20.20 -25.66
C LYS A 562 24.26 20.38 -24.33
N LYS A 563 22.93 20.19 -24.33
CA LYS A 563 22.11 20.24 -23.12
C LYS A 563 22.46 19.12 -22.14
N GLU A 564 22.69 17.91 -22.64
CA GLU A 564 23.12 16.76 -21.83
C GLU A 564 24.46 17.03 -21.14
N ILE A 565 25.48 17.49 -21.88
CA ILE A 565 26.80 17.84 -21.32
C ILE A 565 26.67 18.93 -20.23
N THR A 566 25.87 19.96 -20.50
CA THR A 566 25.66 21.08 -19.57
C THR A 566 24.96 20.60 -18.29
N LYS A 567 23.94 19.74 -18.44
CA LYS A 567 23.24 19.12 -17.33
C LYS A 567 24.20 18.26 -16.50
N LEU A 568 24.99 17.41 -17.14
CA LEU A 568 25.95 16.52 -16.50
C LEU A 568 26.98 17.28 -15.66
N ARG A 569 27.52 18.38 -16.20
CA ARG A 569 28.43 19.27 -15.45
C ARG A 569 27.80 19.82 -14.17
N LYS A 570 26.53 20.20 -14.20
CA LYS A 570 25.79 20.68 -13.02
C LYS A 570 25.53 19.56 -12.02
N GLU A 571 25.19 18.38 -12.51
CA GLU A 571 24.92 17.21 -11.67
C GLU A 571 26.17 16.69 -10.98
N ILE A 572 27.33 16.68 -11.64
CA ILE A 572 28.62 16.34 -11.03
C ILE A 572 28.97 17.32 -9.90
N LYS A 573 28.80 18.63 -10.09
CA LYS A 573 29.03 19.61 -9.01
C LYS A 573 28.13 19.36 -7.80
N LYS A 574 26.86 19.04 -8.04
CA LYS A 574 25.90 18.70 -6.97
C LYS A 574 26.29 17.38 -6.30
N PHE A 575 26.71 16.39 -7.07
CA PHE A 575 27.19 15.09 -6.58
C PHE A 575 28.37 15.27 -5.64
N ILE A 576 29.36 16.08 -6.03
CA ILE A 576 30.55 16.32 -5.20
C ILE A 576 30.11 16.95 -3.88
N LYS A 577 29.36 18.06 -3.93
CA LYS A 577 28.86 18.74 -2.72
C LYS A 577 28.07 17.80 -1.80
N ASN A 578 27.16 17.01 -2.36
CA ASN A 578 26.30 16.13 -1.58
C ASN A 578 27.10 14.98 -0.94
N ASN A 579 28.03 14.36 -1.69
CA ASN A 579 28.85 13.27 -1.16
C ASN A 579 29.92 13.78 -0.19
N SER A 580 30.45 14.99 -0.35
CA SER A 580 31.28 15.65 0.67
C SER A 580 30.54 15.78 2.00
N ASN A 581 29.28 16.24 1.96
CA ASN A 581 28.45 16.34 3.17
C ASN A 581 28.16 14.96 3.78
N LEU A 582 27.83 13.98 2.93
CA LEU A 582 27.58 12.60 3.37
C LEU A 582 28.82 11.99 4.03
N LEU A 583 30.00 12.19 3.46
CA LEU A 583 31.26 11.71 4.04
C LEU A 583 31.62 12.44 5.33
N ALA A 584 31.23 13.71 5.49
CA ALA A 584 31.34 14.39 6.77
C ALA A 584 30.42 13.75 7.84
N ILE A 585 29.20 13.35 7.48
CA ILE A 585 28.32 12.56 8.36
C ILE A 585 28.93 11.19 8.68
N THR A 586 29.51 10.51 7.68
CA THR A 586 30.24 9.25 7.87
C THR A 586 31.45 9.44 8.79
N LEU A 587 32.15 10.58 8.72
CA LEU A 587 33.26 10.92 9.62
C LEU A 587 32.79 11.09 11.06
N ILE A 588 31.64 11.75 11.27
CA ILE A 588 31.01 11.93 12.60
C ILE A 588 30.67 10.55 13.20
N ASN A 589 29.98 9.70 12.44
CA ASN A 589 29.51 8.39 12.89
C ASN A 589 30.62 7.35 12.99
N GLY A 590 31.66 7.50 12.18
CA GLY A 590 32.82 6.66 12.27
C GLY A 590 32.66 5.25 11.72
N ASN A 591 31.81 5.09 10.70
CA ASN A 591 31.49 3.81 10.09
C ASN A 591 32.76 3.06 9.66
N LYS A 592 32.77 1.74 9.93
CA LYS A 592 33.83 0.83 9.50
C LYS A 592 33.28 -0.09 8.41
N TYR A 593 34.00 -0.18 7.30
CA TYR A 593 33.66 -1.01 6.15
C TYR A 593 34.62 -2.19 6.06
N SER A 594 34.16 -3.38 5.67
CA SER A 594 35.10 -4.42 5.22
C SER A 594 35.83 -3.95 3.96
N TYR A 595 36.99 -4.53 3.66
CA TYR A 595 37.74 -4.17 2.45
C TYR A 595 36.89 -4.30 1.17
N ASP A 596 36.10 -5.37 1.03
CA ASP A 596 35.22 -5.55 -0.12
C ASP A 596 34.21 -4.40 -0.29
N ILE A 597 33.59 -3.97 0.81
CA ILE A 597 32.62 -2.86 0.78
C ILE A 597 33.35 -1.54 0.46
N PHE A 598 34.50 -1.30 1.09
CA PHE A 598 35.31 -0.12 0.81
C PHE A 598 35.72 -0.08 -0.67
N LYS A 599 36.20 -1.20 -1.20
CA LYS A 599 36.58 -1.32 -2.60
C LYS A 599 35.39 -1.07 -3.53
N ASP A 600 34.24 -1.67 -3.25
CA ASP A 600 33.03 -1.51 -4.06
C ASP A 600 32.53 -0.06 -4.10
N ILE A 601 32.52 0.60 -2.94
CA ILE A 601 32.05 1.99 -2.79
C ILE A 601 33.08 2.97 -3.37
N PHE A 602 34.32 2.86 -2.92
CA PHE A 602 35.32 3.91 -3.06
C PHE A 602 36.32 3.62 -4.17
N ILE A 603 36.61 2.38 -4.54
CA ILE A 603 37.63 2.10 -5.55
C ILE A 603 36.98 1.84 -6.91
N ASP A 604 36.01 0.93 -6.97
CA ASP A 604 35.39 0.47 -8.22
C ASP A 604 34.42 1.51 -8.81
N ASN A 605 33.87 2.41 -7.98
CA ASN A 605 33.06 3.53 -8.46
C ASN A 605 33.96 4.72 -8.83
N ILE A 606 34.07 5.00 -10.13
CA ILE A 606 34.96 6.05 -10.66
C ILE A 606 34.72 7.45 -10.09
N MET A 607 33.49 7.77 -9.66
CA MET A 607 33.16 9.07 -9.06
C MET A 607 33.61 9.14 -7.59
N MET A 608 33.50 8.03 -6.86
CA MET A 608 33.92 7.91 -5.46
C MET A 608 35.43 7.66 -5.32
N ASN A 609 36.08 7.07 -6.33
CA ASN A 609 37.53 6.84 -6.40
C ASN A 609 38.36 8.10 -6.15
N LYS A 610 37.91 9.22 -6.67
CA LYS A 610 38.51 10.53 -6.45
C LYS A 610 38.35 11.05 -5.00
N PHE A 611 37.26 10.70 -4.31
CA PHE A 611 37.15 10.95 -2.87
C PHE A 611 38.13 10.05 -2.10
N ALA A 612 38.24 8.78 -2.50
CA ALA A 612 39.14 7.82 -1.88
C ALA A 612 40.59 8.30 -1.91
N SER A 613 41.04 8.85 -3.03
CA SER A 613 42.43 9.29 -3.21
C SER A 613 42.78 10.65 -2.59
N SER A 614 41.76 11.45 -2.24
CA SER A 614 41.90 12.78 -1.61
C SER A 614 41.67 12.78 -0.09
N LEU A 615 41.32 11.63 0.48
CA LEU A 615 41.03 11.46 1.89
C LEU A 615 42.00 10.48 2.54
N ILE A 616 42.15 10.59 3.86
CA ILE A 616 42.97 9.70 4.68
C ILE A 616 42.06 8.69 5.38
N TRP A 617 42.52 7.45 5.48
CA TRP A 617 41.75 6.32 5.97
C TRP A 617 42.47 5.62 7.12
N ASN A 618 41.73 5.06 8.06
CA ASN A 618 42.24 4.17 9.10
C ASN A 618 42.08 2.72 8.64
N LEU A 619 43.12 1.91 8.84
CA LEU A 619 43.09 0.48 8.65
C LEU A 619 43.01 -0.22 10.01
N TYR A 620 42.15 -1.24 10.11
CA TYR A 620 41.98 -2.07 11.28
C TYR A 620 42.13 -3.54 10.92
N ASP A 621 42.50 -4.36 11.91
CA ASP A 621 42.42 -5.82 11.81
C ASP A 621 40.97 -6.32 12.00
N LYS A 622 40.80 -7.64 11.95
CA LYS A 622 39.52 -8.32 12.12
C LYS A 622 38.88 -8.11 13.50
N ASP A 623 39.69 -7.77 14.50
CA ASP A 623 39.28 -7.55 15.89
C ASP A 623 39.06 -6.05 16.16
N TYR A 624 39.05 -5.22 15.10
CA TYR A 624 38.92 -3.77 15.11
C TYR A 624 40.07 -3.03 15.82
N ASN A 625 41.24 -3.65 15.96
CA ASN A 625 42.43 -2.95 16.44
C ASN A 625 43.01 -2.09 15.32
N PHE A 626 43.38 -0.86 15.66
CA PHE A 626 44.01 0.07 14.72
C PHE A 626 45.38 -0.45 14.28
N ILE A 627 45.64 -0.44 12.96
CA ILE A 627 46.91 -0.85 12.36
C ILE A 627 47.71 0.40 11.95
N THR A 628 47.17 1.19 11.03
CA THR A 628 47.82 2.39 10.49
C THR A 628 46.80 3.30 9.83
N THR A 629 47.17 4.57 9.65
CA THR A 629 46.51 5.43 8.65
C THR A 629 47.11 5.19 7.27
N PHE A 630 46.32 5.35 6.21
CA PHE A 630 46.79 5.23 4.82
C PHE A 630 46.05 6.17 3.86
N ARG A 631 46.64 6.37 2.67
CA ARG A 631 46.04 7.04 1.51
C ARG A 631 46.02 6.09 0.32
N TYR A 632 44.97 6.16 -0.49
CA TYR A 632 44.89 5.47 -1.79
C TYR A 632 45.45 6.37 -2.90
N SER A 633 46.37 5.87 -3.72
CA SER A 633 47.04 6.71 -4.73
C SER A 633 46.24 6.92 -6.02
N GLY A 634 45.15 6.18 -6.23
CA GLY A 634 44.37 6.23 -7.49
C GLY A 634 44.63 5.07 -8.45
N ASP A 635 45.75 4.36 -8.30
CA ASP A 635 46.24 3.32 -9.21
C ASP A 635 46.18 1.89 -8.65
N GLY A 636 45.60 1.72 -7.46
CA GLY A 636 45.57 0.44 -6.75
C GLY A 636 46.54 0.36 -5.56
N SER A 637 47.49 1.30 -5.45
CA SER A 637 48.45 1.34 -4.35
C SER A 637 47.93 2.09 -3.11
N TYR A 638 48.43 1.68 -1.95
CA TYR A 638 48.14 2.29 -0.66
C TYR A 638 49.46 2.59 0.05
N SER A 639 49.61 3.78 0.61
CA SER A 639 50.78 4.15 1.40
C SER A 639 50.38 4.74 2.75
N ASN A 640 51.26 4.61 3.76
CA ASN A 640 51.11 5.26 5.06
C ASN A 640 51.73 6.69 5.05
N CYS A 641 51.74 7.36 6.20
CA CYS A 641 52.26 8.73 6.33
C CYS A 641 53.79 8.85 6.18
N GLU A 642 54.50 7.73 6.06
CA GLU A 642 55.94 7.64 5.79
C GLU A 642 56.22 7.19 4.34
N ASP A 643 55.20 7.16 3.48
CA ASP A 643 55.26 6.68 2.10
C ASP A 643 55.62 5.18 1.97
N GLU A 644 55.44 4.40 3.03
CA GLU A 644 55.61 2.94 2.99
C GLU A 644 54.34 2.26 2.47
N GLU A 645 54.51 1.20 1.69
CA GLU A 645 53.41 0.43 1.12
C GLU A 645 52.56 -0.25 2.22
N VAL A 646 51.24 -0.04 2.16
CA VAL A 646 50.27 -0.66 3.07
C VAL A 646 49.55 -1.81 2.38
N LYS A 647 49.65 -3.01 2.95
CA LYS A 647 48.96 -4.20 2.45
C LYS A 647 47.59 -4.34 3.12
N ILE A 648 46.54 -4.37 2.30
CA ILE A 648 45.16 -4.53 2.73
C ILE A 648 44.62 -5.86 2.19
N ASN A 649 43.93 -6.62 3.04
CA ASN A 649 43.30 -7.90 2.69
C ASN A 649 41.84 -7.97 3.19
N ASP A 650 41.14 -9.04 2.83
CA ASP A 650 39.71 -9.21 3.10
C ASP A 650 39.33 -9.24 4.59
N ASN A 651 40.29 -9.51 5.49
CA ASN A 651 40.06 -9.49 6.94
C ASN A 651 40.23 -8.09 7.54
N ASN A 652 40.59 -7.08 6.75
CA ASN A 652 40.76 -5.72 7.23
C ASN A 652 39.45 -4.93 7.17
N PHE A 653 39.34 -4.00 8.12
CA PHE A 653 38.28 -2.99 8.14
C PHE A 653 38.88 -1.61 7.91
N ILE A 654 38.10 -0.73 7.27
CA ILE A 654 38.54 0.60 6.88
C ILE A 654 37.50 1.62 7.38
N SER A 655 37.96 2.70 7.99
CA SER A 655 37.11 3.85 8.32
C SER A 655 37.72 5.14 7.80
N LEU A 656 36.89 6.15 7.57
CA LEU A 656 37.40 7.48 7.31
C LEU A 656 38.14 7.98 8.57
N ALA A 657 39.34 8.48 8.40
CA ALA A 657 40.24 8.77 9.50
C ALA A 657 39.87 10.09 10.20
N SER A 658 39.81 10.11 11.53
CA SER A 658 39.52 11.35 12.29
C SER A 658 40.77 11.86 13.00
N PRO A 659 41.07 13.17 12.99
CA PRO A 659 42.28 13.72 13.63
C PRO A 659 42.37 13.48 15.14
N ILE A 660 41.24 13.28 15.82
CA ILE A 660 41.21 12.96 17.26
C ILE A 660 41.80 11.58 17.59
N GLU A 661 42.02 10.75 16.58
CA GLU A 661 42.57 9.39 16.69
C GLU A 661 44.01 9.31 16.20
N MET A 662 44.59 10.45 15.83
CA MET A 662 45.97 10.57 15.37
C MET A 662 46.74 11.48 16.32
N ASP A 663 48.03 11.20 16.47
CA ASP A 663 48.95 12.17 17.05
C ASP A 663 49.23 13.32 16.07
N ASP A 664 49.84 14.39 16.59
CA ASP A 664 50.12 15.58 15.78
C ASP A 664 51.23 15.34 14.75
N TYR A 665 52.11 14.35 14.98
CA TYR A 665 53.16 13.99 14.04
C TYR A 665 52.55 13.40 12.76
N THR A 666 51.68 12.40 12.88
CA THR A 666 50.95 11.77 11.77
C THR A 666 50.09 12.79 11.03
N ILE A 667 49.38 13.68 11.73
CA ILE A 667 48.58 14.74 11.09
C ILE A 667 49.45 15.66 10.25
N ASN A 668 50.57 16.14 10.79
CA ASN A 668 51.46 17.05 10.07
C ASN A 668 52.11 16.39 8.85
N LYS A 669 52.47 15.11 8.95
CA LYS A 669 52.95 14.31 7.81
C LYS A 669 51.91 14.20 6.70
N TRP A 670 50.67 13.85 7.03
CA TRP A 670 49.60 13.80 6.04
C TRP A 670 49.30 15.14 5.39
N ARG A 671 49.26 16.22 6.17
CA ARG A 671 49.08 17.58 5.60
C ARG A 671 50.19 17.92 4.62
N LYS A 672 51.45 17.65 4.98
CA LYS A 672 52.58 17.88 4.09
C LYS A 672 52.47 17.06 2.82
N GLN A 673 52.14 15.76 2.89
CA GLN A 673 51.95 14.97 1.69
C GLN A 673 50.81 15.48 0.80
N LEU A 674 49.65 15.85 1.39
CA LEU A 674 48.54 16.42 0.62
C LEU A 674 48.95 17.72 -0.09
N GLU A 675 49.79 18.55 0.56
CA GLU A 675 50.37 19.76 -0.05
C GLU A 675 51.37 19.42 -1.17
N ASP A 676 52.31 18.50 -0.92
CA ASP A 676 53.35 18.07 -1.88
C ASP A 676 52.74 17.46 -3.16
N TYR A 677 51.58 16.80 -3.05
CA TYR A 677 50.83 16.25 -4.18
C TYR A 677 49.74 17.17 -4.74
N GLU A 678 49.61 18.41 -4.23
CA GLU A 678 48.58 19.39 -4.63
C GLU A 678 47.14 18.86 -4.50
N ILE A 679 46.86 18.08 -3.45
CA ILE A 679 45.58 17.40 -3.24
C ILE A 679 44.68 18.22 -2.31
N ALA A 680 43.57 18.70 -2.87
CA ALA A 680 42.51 19.34 -2.10
C ALA A 680 41.54 18.31 -1.50
N GLN A 681 41.30 18.38 -0.19
CA GLN A 681 40.33 17.52 0.47
C GLN A 681 38.88 17.98 0.17
N PRO A 682 37.97 17.04 -0.16
CA PRO A 682 36.58 17.38 -0.49
C PRO A 682 35.73 17.69 0.76
N LEU A 683 36.28 17.47 1.95
CA LEU A 683 35.67 17.82 3.23
C LEU A 683 36.76 18.26 4.22
N GLN A 684 36.33 18.87 5.32
CA GLN A 684 37.19 19.39 6.38
C GLN A 684 37.73 18.25 7.28
N GLN A 685 38.61 17.39 6.74
CA GLN A 685 39.16 16.24 7.47
C GLN A 685 40.41 16.62 8.27
N LEU A 686 41.49 17.10 7.63
CA LEU A 686 42.75 17.48 8.27
C LEU A 686 42.93 19.01 8.37
N THR A 687 41.90 19.72 8.82
CA THR A 687 41.90 21.19 8.95
C THR A 687 42.97 21.70 9.91
N VAL A 688 43.44 22.94 9.74
CA VAL A 688 44.49 23.55 10.59
C VAL A 688 43.99 23.92 12.00
N ILE A 689 42.69 23.72 12.29
CA ILE A 689 42.08 24.04 13.59
C ILE A 689 42.71 23.17 14.67
N LYS A 690 43.31 23.81 15.69
CA LYS A 690 43.90 23.12 16.84
C LYS A 690 42.90 23.10 17.99
N LEU A 691 42.33 21.94 18.26
CA LEU A 691 41.49 21.70 19.44
C LEU A 691 42.29 20.98 20.51
N ASP A 692 42.03 21.28 21.80
CA ASP A 692 42.56 20.48 22.90
C ASP A 692 41.88 19.09 22.92
N LYS A 693 42.53 18.12 22.27
CA LYS A 693 42.06 16.72 22.18
C LYS A 693 41.85 16.06 23.54
N ASN A 694 42.52 16.55 24.59
CA ASN A 694 42.42 16.00 25.94
C ASN A 694 41.27 16.63 26.74
N ASN A 695 40.75 17.79 26.32
CA ASN A 695 39.68 18.51 27.02
C ASN A 695 38.67 19.14 26.04
N LEU A 696 37.89 18.28 25.37
CA LEU A 696 36.86 18.73 24.42
C LEU A 696 35.72 19.52 25.10
N GLU A 697 35.48 19.32 26.40
CA GLU A 697 34.46 20.08 27.13
C GLU A 697 34.82 21.57 27.23
N LYS A 698 36.11 21.89 27.43
CA LYS A 698 36.61 23.26 27.35
C LYS A 698 36.36 23.87 25.96
N GLU A 699 36.57 23.08 24.90
CA GLU A 699 36.35 23.53 23.51
C GLU A 699 34.86 23.73 23.20
N ILE A 700 33.97 22.87 23.72
CA ILE A 700 32.50 23.05 23.63
C ILE A 700 32.09 24.37 24.32
N ASN A 701 32.63 24.66 25.51
CA ASN A 701 32.27 25.86 26.26
C ASN A 701 32.57 27.17 25.52
N LYS A 702 33.60 27.20 24.66
CA LYS A 702 33.91 28.38 23.81
C LYS A 702 32.82 28.70 22.79
N ILE A 703 32.08 27.70 22.33
CA ILE A 703 31.02 27.84 21.31
C ILE A 703 29.62 27.56 21.85
N LYS A 704 29.47 27.41 23.18
CA LYS A 704 28.19 27.06 23.80
C LYS A 704 27.07 28.03 23.42
N ASN A 705 27.41 29.31 23.27
CA ASN A 705 26.53 30.32 22.72
C ASN A 705 27.31 31.12 21.66
N ILE A 706 26.79 31.12 20.43
CA ILE A 706 27.39 31.86 19.31
C ILE A 706 26.33 32.75 18.65
N GLU A 707 26.78 33.85 18.05
CA GLU A 707 25.95 34.73 17.23
C GLU A 707 26.24 34.46 15.75
N ALA A 708 25.20 34.23 14.94
CA ALA A 708 25.34 34.02 13.51
C ALA A 708 24.06 34.37 12.75
N SER A 709 24.15 34.53 11.43
CA SER A 709 22.95 34.74 10.62
C SER A 709 22.04 33.50 10.59
N TYR A 710 20.73 33.72 10.57
CA TYR A 710 19.74 32.66 10.44
C TYR A 710 19.97 31.80 9.17
N GLY A 711 20.40 32.42 8.07
CA GLY A 711 20.81 31.72 6.85
C GLY A 711 21.95 30.72 7.07
N THR A 712 22.98 31.09 7.85
CA THR A 712 24.11 30.20 8.18
C THR A 712 23.64 29.03 9.05
N PHE A 713 22.85 29.32 10.08
CA PHE A 713 22.23 28.30 10.93
C PHE A 713 21.43 27.27 10.14
N LYS A 714 20.51 27.75 9.29
CA LYS A 714 19.66 26.90 8.45
C LYS A 714 20.46 26.15 7.38
N TYR A 715 21.53 26.77 6.87
CA TYR A 715 22.42 26.10 5.93
C TYR A 715 23.14 24.93 6.61
N PHE A 716 23.69 25.13 7.81
CA PHE A 716 24.37 24.08 8.58
C PHE A 716 23.44 22.91 8.89
N THR A 717 22.26 23.19 9.44
CA THR A 717 21.30 22.14 9.82
C THR A 717 20.83 21.33 8.61
N LYS A 718 20.64 21.98 7.46
CA LYS A 718 20.33 21.30 6.20
C LYS A 718 21.52 20.54 5.61
N LYS A 719 22.74 21.08 5.72
CA LYS A 719 23.97 20.48 5.17
C LYS A 719 24.28 19.13 5.83
N TYR A 720 24.02 19.02 7.13
CA TYR A 720 24.27 17.82 7.94
C TYR A 720 22.99 17.05 8.32
N GLU A 721 21.91 17.28 7.59
CA GLU A 721 20.66 16.49 7.69
C GLU A 721 20.07 16.44 9.11
N MET A 722 20.16 17.55 9.86
CA MET A 722 19.60 17.65 11.21
C MET A 722 18.06 17.70 11.20
N HIS A 723 17.44 16.99 12.13
CA HIS A 723 15.98 16.93 12.27
C HIS A 723 15.48 17.97 13.28
N ILE A 724 14.24 18.44 13.11
CA ILE A 724 13.59 19.30 14.11
C ILE A 724 13.12 18.41 15.26
N SER A 725 13.65 18.61 16.46
CA SER A 725 13.33 17.79 17.64
C SER A 725 12.22 18.38 18.50
N ASN A 726 12.04 19.71 18.51
CA ASN A 726 10.94 20.40 19.19
C ASN A 726 10.58 21.70 18.45
N VAL A 727 9.28 21.93 18.28
CA VAL A 727 8.69 23.25 17.99
C VAL A 727 7.72 23.52 19.14
N ILE A 728 8.14 24.30 20.13
CA ILE A 728 7.20 24.74 21.17
C ILE A 728 6.39 25.91 20.58
N GLY A 729 5.07 25.78 20.60
CA GLY A 729 4.14 26.80 20.07
C GLY A 729 4.33 28.19 20.70
N TYR A 730 3.94 29.21 19.95
CA TYR A 730 3.89 30.65 20.27
C TYR A 730 5.19 31.38 20.70
N ASP A 731 6.25 30.70 21.15
CA ASP A 731 7.49 31.36 21.65
C ASP A 731 8.63 31.52 20.62
N GLY A 732 8.50 30.93 19.43
CA GLY A 732 9.46 31.08 18.33
C GLY A 732 10.80 30.34 18.51
N ILE A 733 10.90 29.38 19.43
CA ILE A 733 12.13 28.58 19.63
C ILE A 733 12.13 27.37 18.69
N ILE A 734 13.24 27.18 17.95
CA ILE A 734 13.49 25.98 17.16
C ILE A 734 14.72 25.25 17.69
N THR A 735 14.64 23.92 17.74
CA THR A 735 15.78 23.06 18.04
C THR A 735 15.97 22.06 16.90
N TYR A 736 17.18 22.05 16.35
CA TYR A 736 17.64 21.02 15.42
C TYR A 736 18.53 20.04 16.16
N SER A 737 18.38 18.75 15.88
CA SER A 737 19.21 17.68 16.45
C SER A 737 19.82 16.80 15.37
N PHE A 738 21.06 16.39 15.60
CA PHE A 738 21.72 15.28 14.92
C PHE A 738 21.88 14.14 15.93
N THR A 739 21.52 12.93 15.52
CA THR A 739 21.73 11.71 16.32
C THR A 739 22.72 10.82 15.60
N SER A 740 23.81 10.46 16.27
CA SER A 740 24.81 9.54 15.72
C SER A 740 24.31 8.09 15.69
N ASN A 741 25.01 7.21 14.97
CA ASN A 741 24.73 5.76 14.97
C ASN A 741 24.79 5.12 16.36
N ASP A 742 25.54 5.75 17.27
CA ASP A 742 25.73 5.34 18.65
C ASP A 742 24.73 6.01 19.63
N GLU A 743 23.76 6.75 19.08
CA GLU A 743 22.72 7.53 19.76
C GLU A 743 23.23 8.70 20.62
N ASP A 744 24.49 9.13 20.46
CA ASP A 744 24.93 10.44 20.96
C ASP A 744 24.22 11.55 20.16
N ILE A 745 23.77 12.60 20.85
CA ILE A 745 22.93 13.67 20.31
C ILE A 745 23.68 15.00 20.34
N PHE A 746 23.64 15.72 19.23
CA PHE A 746 24.08 17.10 19.11
C PHE A 746 22.87 17.99 18.82
N THR A 747 22.74 19.11 19.51
CA THR A 747 21.62 20.04 19.30
C THR A 747 22.09 21.47 19.09
N MET A 748 21.30 22.19 18.29
CA MET A 748 21.43 23.64 18.13
C MET A 748 20.06 24.28 18.30
N THR A 749 19.94 25.21 19.23
CA THR A 749 18.68 25.85 19.62
C THR A 749 18.78 27.36 19.41
N SER A 750 17.73 27.95 18.84
CA SER A 750 17.64 29.41 18.66
C SER A 750 16.19 29.88 18.76
N LYS A 751 15.99 31.11 19.24
CA LYS A 751 14.72 31.83 19.17
C LYS A 751 14.68 32.64 17.88
N ILE A 752 13.77 32.29 16.97
CA ILE A 752 13.64 32.87 15.63
C ILE A 752 12.38 33.75 15.57
N GLN A 753 12.55 35.01 15.18
CA GLN A 753 11.44 35.93 14.93
C GLN A 753 11.45 36.62 13.54
N GLY A 754 12.36 36.28 12.61
CA GLY A 754 12.36 36.95 11.29
C GLY A 754 13.15 36.30 10.14
N GLU A 755 13.65 37.13 9.22
CA GLU A 755 14.10 36.75 7.85
C GLU A 755 15.55 36.20 7.77
N TYR A 756 15.98 35.71 6.60
CA TYR A 756 17.24 34.94 6.41
C TYR A 756 18.54 35.64 6.84
N ASP A 757 18.55 36.98 6.89
CA ASP A 757 19.76 37.78 7.17
C ASP A 757 19.86 38.29 8.62
N GLU A 758 18.91 37.94 9.48
CA GLU A 758 18.93 38.35 10.89
C GLU A 758 19.98 37.58 11.70
N GLN A 759 20.71 38.32 12.56
CA GLN A 759 21.59 37.76 13.57
C GLN A 759 20.76 37.06 14.65
N ILE A 760 21.11 35.82 14.96
CA ILE A 760 20.44 35.02 15.99
C ILE A 760 21.46 34.44 16.97
N ASN A 761 21.03 34.31 18.23
CA ASN A 761 21.79 33.59 19.25
C ASN A 761 21.49 32.10 19.15
N ILE A 762 22.54 31.30 19.02
CA ILE A 762 22.45 29.86 18.89
C ILE A 762 23.13 29.21 20.10
N THR A 763 22.37 28.41 20.83
CA THR A 763 22.89 27.57 21.91
C THR A 763 23.20 26.18 21.37
N ILE A 764 24.41 25.71 21.65
CA ILE A 764 24.93 24.41 21.21
C ILE A 764 25.04 23.48 22.41
N ASP A 765 24.60 22.23 22.24
CA ASP A 765 24.69 21.21 23.28
C ASP A 765 25.02 19.81 22.73
N PHE A 766 25.71 19.03 23.55
CA PHE A 766 26.12 17.65 23.26
C PHE A 766 25.65 16.73 24.39
N LYS A 767 24.81 15.76 24.08
CA LYS A 767 24.28 14.78 25.03
C LYS A 767 24.76 13.38 24.65
N LYS A 768 25.34 12.66 25.61
CA LYS A 768 25.70 11.24 25.45
C LYS A 768 24.45 10.36 25.42
N ASN A 769 24.56 9.19 24.77
CA ASN A 769 23.61 8.10 24.95
C ASN A 769 23.52 7.72 26.44
N GLU A 770 22.31 7.50 26.95
CA GLU A 770 22.04 7.14 28.35
C GLU A 770 22.72 5.83 28.75
N ASN A 771 22.93 4.92 27.78
CA ASN A 771 23.59 3.64 27.98
C ASN A 771 25.12 3.71 27.96
N LYS A 772 25.70 4.87 27.63
CA LYS A 772 27.16 5.07 27.55
C LYS A 772 27.70 5.78 28.78
N LYS A 773 28.94 5.45 29.14
CA LYS A 773 29.67 6.14 30.22
C LYS A 773 30.00 7.58 29.83
N GLU A 774 30.51 7.76 28.62
CA GLU A 774 30.99 9.01 28.05
C GLU A 774 30.53 9.20 26.60
N ILE A 775 30.49 10.45 26.15
CA ILE A 775 30.17 10.81 24.76
C ILE A 775 31.35 10.46 23.84
N SER A 776 31.07 10.07 22.60
CA SER A 776 32.11 9.78 21.61
C SER A 776 33.00 11.02 21.36
N LYS A 777 34.30 10.89 21.60
CA LYS A 777 35.29 11.95 21.28
C LYS A 777 35.33 12.26 19.79
N ARG A 778 35.17 11.24 18.93
CA ARG A 778 35.07 11.41 17.47
C ARG A 778 33.86 12.26 17.10
N PHE A 779 32.69 11.93 17.67
CA PHE A 779 31.45 12.67 17.45
C PHE A 779 31.60 14.16 17.78
N VAL A 780 32.09 14.45 19.00
CA VAL A 780 32.29 15.83 19.47
C VAL A 780 33.33 16.56 18.62
N TYR A 781 34.54 15.99 18.48
CA TYR A 781 35.64 16.63 17.77
C TYR A 781 35.27 16.99 16.34
N THR A 782 34.68 16.04 15.60
CA THR A 782 34.31 16.27 14.21
C THR A 782 33.25 17.37 14.09
N LEU A 783 32.21 17.36 14.94
CA LEU A 783 31.20 18.42 14.92
C LEU A 783 31.77 19.80 15.28
N LEU A 784 32.68 19.88 16.26
CA LEU A 784 33.38 21.13 16.58
C LEU A 784 34.11 21.69 15.36
N VAL A 785 34.91 20.85 14.66
CA VAL A 785 35.63 21.27 13.45
C VAL A 785 34.67 21.79 12.38
N LEU A 786 33.55 21.10 12.16
CA LEU A 786 32.55 21.49 11.15
C LEU A 786 31.87 22.81 11.51
N ILE A 787 31.51 23.02 12.77
CA ILE A 787 30.89 24.27 13.26
C ILE A 787 31.88 25.42 13.15
N ILE A 788 33.11 25.24 13.65
CA ILE A 788 34.14 26.28 13.60
C ILE A 788 34.38 26.74 12.17
N TRP A 789 34.43 25.79 11.22
CA TRP A 789 34.62 26.10 9.83
C TRP A 789 33.40 26.81 9.20
N ASP A 790 32.21 26.21 9.30
CA ASP A 790 31.01 26.73 8.63
C ASP A 790 30.51 28.06 9.22
N PHE A 791 30.77 28.31 10.51
CA PHE A 791 30.47 29.57 11.19
C PHE A 791 31.65 30.55 11.24
N ARG A 792 32.81 30.18 10.67
CA ARG A 792 34.04 31.00 10.64
C ARG A 792 34.53 31.44 12.03
N LEU A 793 34.49 30.52 12.99
CA LEU A 793 34.86 30.77 14.38
C LEU A 793 36.33 30.46 14.69
N ALA A 794 37.19 30.42 13.66
CA ALA A 794 38.59 30.04 13.83
C ALA A 794 39.32 30.95 14.83
N ASP A 795 38.97 32.24 14.91
CA ASP A 795 39.61 33.18 15.85
C ASP A 795 39.35 32.84 17.34
N LEU A 796 38.38 31.98 17.65
CA LEU A 796 38.12 31.50 19.02
C LEU A 796 39.03 30.33 19.44
N PHE A 797 39.82 29.76 18.52
CA PHE A 797 40.57 28.51 18.68
C PHE A 797 42.01 28.63 18.17
#